data_AF-A0AAE4GG28-F1
#
_entry.id   AF-A0AAE4GG28-F1
#
_cell.length_a   1.000
_cell.length_b   1.000
_cell.length_c   1.000
_cell.angle_alpha   90.00
_cell.angle_beta   90.00
_cell.angle_gamma   90.00
#
_symmetry.space_group_name_H-M   'P 1'
#
loop_
_entity.id
_entity.type
_entity.pdbx_description
1 polymer ?
#
loop_
_entity_poly.entity_id
_entity_poly.type
_entity_poly.pdbx_seq_one_letter_code
_entity_poly.pdbx_strand_id
1 'polypeptide(L)'
;MARSSLPLRLLPLALALQAIHAPAQAANYTVANGTTDTSAKTLTKNGADTITVNAGGTLTSGSAATIRTSQDNDNLSTVTINNAGTIGQNSGLTAISINHKKVNLILNNAAGGVITSSSSSAKTPTILIGKGSDTFSIVNLGTISQTGPTPTNADNGKNYAINANGDYSTAGNTIVNGSASNSSATISSSSSSAIKMGSNILLTNYGRIFTTSPVNTSCPDYLSACASGSPPKAADGISIDDGIRNAVIVNYGSITGARHGIDGGDPVAATPDSNLANALQLTPRLSATGITFDATYADGSTRSNVAISNNVVINQGSGVITGNNGSGVGFDSHGVVFNYGTIIGNYAGSGRVYDVLGNGATTSNGDGDGVDIDGTAYIENWGTIRGNGAGGLDSTGQPNGADGIAAGGGTIINHAGAVIYGDAHGILIDDGNDWSKDPSNPRITYNTGNTTGRGTGGANGVNGAKAYIVNDGSITGNKGIAIGLVGNYDDTLINNASGVITGGAQATLTGQGGSTVPGAAVQMGGGNDTLINYGRIEGKNGLAIDMGDGDDSLQLLGGTVIGTINGGAGIDTLTTGGTQTFAAGVLSGFENYVVRDGVTRFNYDLGTVSNMTVNQGAVLQVNGAFGTSGNLAINGAFQAAEGTATRTINVGGNLSVGSNGTLQVAVAGPQADRINAAGSATLANGATLQPVVKTYVPNTARWTILSAASGLSVDVSTIQLADTATLDYGLQVSGNDLILTARRTASVSDVSGSPLGRALDALGNNSSNAQVQNLLASLDALPTAAAYRSAVRQLQPETNRASQQAAQISMGSVFSAVAGRVDSARGDAPVASQGGSGVATGEAAARGRVWLQGLGAWGRQQARAGADGYDVSAYGMAAGMETDLSAREVAGLTLGYTRAGTRGSDNASGNDVNVDAVHVGGYVGLDMDGWTLDGALMVGGNHYSSQRAISFLGQTVSGSYNGWQVGARVEAGLPFALSQRWSGRWLAGLRLSHLSNEGYTESGNAALAQNVESSRANSVQPTLGVEFNRLSDNGDRLQLRARYLHELAGNPDVTASFVAGGPSFTTASTAPNRDAVQLGVSYRFNGAQGSYGTLGYDAEVRDRSLMHQLTARVGWLF
;
A
#
# COMPACT_ATOMS: atom_id res chain seq x y z
N MET A 1 -111.76 66.44 -9.11
CA MET A 1 -111.82 65.99 -10.52
C MET A 1 -111.21 64.59 -10.53
N ALA A 2 -112.01 63.50 -10.55
CA ALA A 2 -112.51 62.83 -11.76
C ALA A 2 -111.35 62.47 -12.71
N ARG A 3 -111.06 61.22 -13.11
CA ARG A 3 -111.81 59.95 -13.15
C ARG A 3 -110.83 58.82 -13.57
N SER A 4 -111.12 57.59 -13.12
CA SER A 4 -110.99 56.26 -13.81
C SER A 4 -109.61 55.81 -14.37
N SER A 5 -109.14 54.55 -14.24
CA SER A 5 -109.82 53.25 -14.13
C SER A 5 -108.83 52.12 -13.76
N LEU A 6 -109.11 51.36 -12.67
CA LEU A 6 -109.35 49.89 -12.58
C LEU A 6 -108.36 48.88 -13.25
N PRO A 7 -108.29 47.60 -12.79
CA PRO A 7 -107.61 47.10 -11.58
C PRO A 7 -106.78 45.80 -11.86
N LEU A 8 -105.99 45.27 -10.92
CA LEU A 8 -105.87 43.81 -10.68
C LEU A 8 -104.95 43.50 -9.49
N ARG A 9 -105.42 42.57 -8.66
CA ARG A 9 -104.89 42.09 -7.38
C ARG A 9 -103.78 41.04 -7.61
N LEU A 10 -102.85 40.90 -6.65
CA LEU A 10 -102.64 39.70 -5.80
C LEU A 10 -101.28 39.75 -5.06
N LEU A 11 -101.31 39.65 -3.72
CA LEU A 11 -100.23 39.12 -2.86
C LEU A 11 -99.84 37.70 -3.32
N PRO A 12 -98.63 37.13 -3.02
CA PRO A 12 -97.69 37.55 -1.97
C PRO A 12 -96.20 37.63 -2.39
N LEU A 13 -95.54 38.70 -1.97
CA LEU A 13 -94.08 38.90 -1.99
C LEU A 13 -93.38 38.11 -0.86
N ALA A 14 -93.62 36.79 -0.80
CA ALA A 14 -93.06 35.91 0.23
C ALA A 14 -92.59 34.53 -0.27
N LEU A 15 -92.60 34.27 -1.60
CA LEU A 15 -92.02 33.06 -2.19
C LEU A 15 -90.93 33.31 -3.25
N ALA A 16 -90.56 34.57 -3.51
CA ALA A 16 -89.53 34.91 -4.51
C ALA A 16 -88.17 35.34 -3.91
N LEU A 17 -87.96 35.17 -2.60
CA LEU A 17 -86.71 35.52 -1.91
C LEU A 17 -85.93 34.31 -1.36
N GLN A 18 -86.27 33.09 -1.79
CA GLN A 18 -85.58 31.84 -1.41
C GLN A 18 -84.98 31.05 -2.60
N ALA A 19 -84.87 31.65 -3.79
CA ALA A 19 -84.31 30.98 -4.98
C ALA A 19 -82.96 31.56 -5.49
N ILE A 20 -82.21 32.33 -4.68
CA ILE A 20 -80.88 32.88 -5.07
C ILE A 20 -79.73 32.32 -4.20
N HIS A 21 -79.94 31.21 -3.49
CA HIS A 21 -78.84 30.51 -2.82
C HIS A 21 -78.98 29.01 -2.99
N ALA A 22 -78.72 28.52 -4.21
CA ALA A 22 -78.27 27.15 -4.37
C ALA A 22 -76.85 27.04 -3.78
N PRO A 23 -76.57 26.11 -2.86
CA PRO A 23 -75.18 25.81 -2.52
C PRO A 23 -74.47 25.35 -3.79
N ALA A 24 -73.35 25.96 -4.13
CA ALA A 24 -72.50 25.51 -5.21
C ALA A 24 -72.09 24.05 -4.91
N GLN A 25 -72.62 23.11 -5.68
CA GLN A 25 -72.23 21.70 -5.63
C GLN A 25 -70.80 21.59 -6.15
N ALA A 26 -69.97 20.71 -5.55
CA ALA A 26 -68.64 20.41 -6.06
C ALA A 26 -68.72 19.97 -7.54
N ALA A 27 -67.84 20.53 -8.37
CA ALA A 27 -67.85 20.29 -9.79
C ALA A 27 -67.00 19.03 -10.11
N ASN A 28 -67.67 17.89 -10.27
CA ASN A 28 -67.04 16.64 -10.70
C ASN A 28 -67.13 16.52 -12.22
N TYR A 29 -65.99 16.58 -12.90
CA TYR A 29 -65.90 16.47 -14.36
C TYR A 29 -65.20 15.17 -14.74
N THR A 30 -65.75 14.44 -15.72
CA THR A 30 -65.13 13.22 -16.25
C THR A 30 -65.08 13.26 -17.78
N VAL A 31 -63.89 13.08 -18.35
CA VAL A 31 -63.68 12.86 -19.79
C VAL A 31 -63.52 11.35 -20.00
N ALA A 32 -64.47 10.74 -20.71
CA ALA A 32 -64.52 9.30 -20.91
C ALA A 32 -63.49 8.80 -21.94
N ASN A 33 -63.23 7.50 -21.93
CA ASN A 33 -62.36 6.84 -22.91
C ASN A 33 -62.87 7.11 -24.35
N GLY A 34 -61.96 7.47 -25.25
CA GLY A 34 -62.25 7.75 -26.66
C GLY A 34 -62.95 9.07 -26.93
N THR A 35 -63.16 9.91 -25.91
CA THR A 35 -63.82 11.21 -26.06
C THR A 35 -62.82 12.36 -26.00
N THR A 36 -63.06 13.39 -26.81
CA THR A 36 -62.29 14.64 -26.79
C THR A 36 -63.19 15.77 -26.30
N ASP A 37 -62.82 16.39 -25.18
CA ASP A 37 -63.45 17.57 -24.64
C ASP A 37 -62.53 18.79 -24.88
N THR A 38 -63.05 19.81 -25.54
CA THR A 38 -62.31 21.02 -25.92
C THR A 38 -62.66 22.25 -25.06
N SER A 39 -63.53 22.08 -24.05
CA SER A 39 -64.00 23.16 -23.18
C SER A 39 -63.14 23.27 -21.93
N ALA A 40 -62.52 24.43 -21.72
CA ALA A 40 -61.73 24.72 -20.53
C ALA A 40 -62.52 24.48 -19.23
N LYS A 41 -61.91 23.79 -18.26
CA LYS A 41 -62.52 23.53 -16.96
C LYS A 41 -62.09 24.61 -15.98
N THR A 42 -63.05 25.40 -15.51
CA THR A 42 -62.84 26.43 -14.49
C THR A 42 -63.34 25.88 -13.15
N LEU A 43 -62.43 25.77 -12.18
CA LEU A 43 -62.70 25.30 -10.83
C LEU A 43 -63.36 26.42 -10.02
N THR A 44 -64.49 26.15 -9.37
CA THR A 44 -65.35 27.18 -8.73
C THR A 44 -65.60 26.93 -7.24
N LYS A 45 -66.01 27.97 -6.53
CA LYS A 45 -65.99 28.14 -5.06
C LYS A 45 -66.70 27.03 -4.23
N ASN A 46 -66.12 26.69 -3.08
CA ASN A 46 -66.70 25.94 -1.93
C ASN A 46 -66.88 24.40 -2.03
N GLY A 47 -66.33 23.71 -3.04
CA GLY A 47 -66.38 22.24 -3.15
C GLY A 47 -65.01 21.57 -3.32
N ALA A 48 -64.93 20.27 -3.02
CA ALA A 48 -63.78 19.44 -3.38
C ALA A 48 -63.88 19.01 -4.86
N ASP A 49 -63.53 19.91 -5.78
CA ASP A 49 -63.66 19.69 -7.22
C ASP A 49 -62.74 18.54 -7.68
N THR A 50 -63.28 17.62 -8.48
CA THR A 50 -62.52 16.49 -9.05
C THR A 50 -62.64 16.48 -10.57
N ILE A 51 -61.50 16.48 -11.26
CA ILE A 51 -61.42 16.28 -12.72
C ILE A 51 -60.79 14.91 -12.97
N THR A 52 -61.49 14.05 -13.71
CA THR A 52 -60.99 12.74 -14.12
C THR A 52 -60.92 12.66 -15.65
N VAL A 53 -59.74 12.40 -16.20
CA VAL A 53 -59.56 12.11 -17.62
C VAL A 53 -59.18 10.63 -17.74
N ASN A 54 -60.11 9.81 -18.22
CA ASN A 54 -59.89 8.36 -18.32
C ASN A 54 -58.88 8.03 -19.43
N ALA A 55 -58.29 6.83 -19.37
CA ALA A 55 -57.42 6.33 -20.42
C ALA A 55 -58.11 6.43 -21.80
N GLY A 56 -57.39 6.97 -22.79
CA GLY A 56 -57.91 7.25 -24.13
C GLY A 56 -58.82 8.48 -24.25
N GLY A 57 -59.18 9.15 -23.14
CA GLY A 57 -59.86 10.44 -23.15
C GLY A 57 -58.88 11.60 -23.37
N THR A 58 -59.34 12.68 -24.00
CA THR A 58 -58.53 13.88 -24.29
C THR A 58 -59.26 15.14 -23.80
N LEU A 59 -58.67 15.87 -22.86
CA LEU A 59 -59.12 17.19 -22.43
C LEU A 59 -58.17 18.25 -22.97
N THR A 60 -58.70 19.19 -23.75
CA THR A 60 -57.92 20.29 -24.36
C THR A 60 -58.72 21.59 -24.30
N SER A 61 -58.07 22.71 -24.56
CA SER A 61 -58.75 23.98 -24.80
C SER A 61 -58.00 24.80 -25.84
N GLY A 62 -58.70 25.65 -26.59
CA GLY A 62 -58.09 26.60 -27.55
C GLY A 62 -58.18 28.07 -27.13
N SER A 63 -58.83 28.38 -26.01
CA SER A 63 -59.19 29.76 -25.63
C SER A 63 -58.79 30.15 -24.21
N ALA A 64 -58.43 29.18 -23.35
CA ALA A 64 -57.96 29.40 -22.00
C ALA A 64 -57.04 28.24 -21.56
N ALA A 65 -56.47 28.33 -20.36
CA ALA A 65 -55.85 27.16 -19.75
C ALA A 65 -56.85 26.00 -19.64
N THR A 66 -56.41 24.79 -19.97
CA THR A 66 -57.28 23.61 -20.09
C THR A 66 -57.98 23.30 -18.77
N ILE A 67 -57.26 23.44 -17.66
CA ILE A 67 -57.79 23.46 -16.29
C ILE A 67 -57.30 24.75 -15.61
N ARG A 68 -58.22 25.50 -14.98
CA ARG A 68 -57.88 26.76 -14.30
C ARG A 68 -58.73 27.03 -13.06
N THR A 69 -58.23 27.88 -12.18
CA THR A 69 -59.01 28.47 -11.07
C THR A 69 -59.70 29.77 -11.52
N SER A 70 -60.89 30.09 -11.01
CA SER A 70 -61.55 31.39 -11.28
C SER A 70 -60.88 32.55 -10.52
N GLN A 71 -60.96 33.76 -11.09
CA GLN A 71 -60.31 34.99 -10.58
C GLN A 71 -60.87 35.50 -9.24
N ASP A 72 -62.11 35.14 -8.88
CA ASP A 72 -62.84 35.70 -7.72
C ASP A 72 -62.75 34.86 -6.41
N ASN A 73 -61.76 33.97 -6.28
CA ASN A 73 -61.79 32.93 -5.24
C ASN A 73 -60.84 33.19 -4.06
N ASP A 74 -61.41 33.52 -2.90
CA ASP A 74 -60.69 33.70 -1.64
C ASP A 74 -60.58 32.43 -0.75
N ASN A 75 -61.16 31.26 -1.08
CA ASN A 75 -61.02 30.00 -0.30
C ASN A 75 -61.51 28.74 -1.09
N LEU A 76 -60.64 27.95 -1.73
CA LEU A 76 -60.97 26.60 -2.24
C LEU A 76 -60.43 25.53 -1.27
N SER A 77 -61.16 24.44 -0.99
CA SER A 77 -60.74 23.45 0.01
C SER A 77 -59.70 22.45 -0.53
N THR A 78 -59.99 21.72 -1.62
CA THR A 78 -59.09 20.75 -2.26
C THR A 78 -59.52 20.50 -3.70
N VAL A 79 -58.57 20.52 -4.63
CA VAL A 79 -58.78 20.22 -6.05
C VAL A 79 -58.05 18.93 -6.38
N THR A 80 -58.77 17.94 -6.92
CA THR A 80 -58.16 16.68 -7.37
C THR A 80 -58.23 16.56 -8.88
N ILE A 81 -57.09 16.30 -9.52
CA ILE A 81 -57.00 16.05 -10.96
C ILE A 81 -56.40 14.65 -11.15
N ASN A 82 -57.19 13.73 -11.67
CA ASN A 82 -56.79 12.36 -11.99
C ASN A 82 -56.72 12.20 -13.51
N ASN A 83 -55.52 12.03 -14.06
CA ASN A 83 -55.31 11.88 -15.49
C ASN A 83 -54.74 10.50 -15.82
N ALA A 84 -55.45 9.72 -16.62
CA ALA A 84 -54.95 8.51 -17.29
C ALA A 84 -54.98 8.65 -18.83
N GLY A 85 -55.55 9.73 -19.35
CA GLY A 85 -55.59 10.08 -20.77
C GLY A 85 -54.67 11.26 -21.10
N THR A 86 -55.14 12.18 -21.94
CA THR A 86 -54.37 13.36 -22.38
C THR A 86 -55.00 14.64 -21.85
N ILE A 87 -54.24 15.46 -21.13
CA ILE A 87 -54.56 16.87 -20.85
C ILE A 87 -53.61 17.74 -21.66
N GLY A 88 -54.10 18.35 -22.73
CA GLY A 88 -53.27 19.07 -23.69
C GLY A 88 -53.61 20.56 -23.80
N GLN A 89 -52.65 21.36 -24.25
CA GLN A 89 -52.85 22.75 -24.64
C GLN A 89 -51.93 23.09 -25.82
N ASN A 90 -52.48 23.49 -26.98
CA ASN A 90 -51.76 23.73 -28.23
C ASN A 90 -51.85 25.18 -28.77
N SER A 91 -52.58 26.07 -28.12
CA SER A 91 -52.74 27.49 -28.46
C SER A 91 -51.75 28.41 -27.75
N GLY A 92 -50.66 27.85 -27.19
CA GLY A 92 -49.67 28.61 -26.43
C GLY A 92 -50.19 29.15 -25.09
N LEU A 93 -50.99 28.34 -24.38
CA LEU A 93 -51.42 28.59 -23.00
C LEU A 93 -50.93 27.46 -22.08
N THR A 94 -51.24 27.52 -20.79
CA THR A 94 -50.90 26.48 -19.80
C THR A 94 -51.97 25.38 -19.78
N ALA A 95 -51.59 24.11 -19.70
CA ALA A 95 -52.55 23.02 -19.53
C ALA A 95 -53.25 23.07 -18.16
N ILE A 96 -52.50 23.25 -17.07
CA ILE A 96 -53.05 23.32 -15.71
C ILE A 96 -52.54 24.57 -14.99
N SER A 97 -53.43 25.52 -14.70
CA SER A 97 -53.08 26.80 -14.05
C SER A 97 -53.81 27.00 -12.72
N ILE A 98 -53.09 26.82 -11.62
CA ILE A 98 -53.57 26.99 -10.24
C ILE A 98 -52.88 28.21 -9.63
N ASN A 99 -53.31 29.42 -9.99
CA ASN A 99 -52.55 30.66 -9.72
C ASN A 99 -53.17 31.61 -8.65
N HIS A 100 -54.24 31.22 -7.96
CA HIS A 100 -54.97 32.07 -7.00
C HIS A 100 -54.83 31.56 -5.55
N LYS A 101 -55.05 32.44 -4.55
CA LYS A 101 -54.75 32.18 -3.12
C LYS A 101 -55.71 31.14 -2.49
N LYS A 102 -55.14 30.23 -1.68
CA LYS A 102 -55.75 29.15 -0.89
C LYS A 102 -56.39 28.02 -1.70
N VAL A 103 -55.56 27.21 -2.36
CA VAL A 103 -55.95 25.95 -3.02
C VAL A 103 -55.03 24.84 -2.53
N ASN A 104 -55.61 23.70 -2.13
CA ASN A 104 -54.86 22.45 -1.95
C ASN A 104 -54.98 21.61 -3.23
N LEU A 105 -53.89 21.44 -3.98
CA LEU A 105 -53.89 20.67 -5.23
C LEU A 105 -53.44 19.22 -4.99
N ILE A 106 -54.19 18.25 -5.52
CA ILE A 106 -53.75 16.86 -5.70
C ILE A 106 -53.82 16.55 -7.19
N LEU A 107 -52.68 16.34 -7.82
CA LEU A 107 -52.58 15.99 -9.24
C LEU A 107 -51.96 14.60 -9.38
N ASN A 108 -52.73 13.65 -9.90
CA ASN A 108 -52.30 12.29 -10.18
C ASN A 108 -52.29 12.07 -11.70
N ASN A 109 -51.11 12.00 -12.31
CA ASN A 109 -50.94 11.55 -13.69
C ASN A 109 -50.54 10.07 -13.68
N ALA A 110 -51.46 9.19 -14.05
CA ALA A 110 -51.27 7.75 -14.07
C ALA A 110 -50.28 7.32 -15.18
N ALA A 111 -49.83 6.06 -15.11
CA ALA A 111 -49.00 5.48 -16.15
C ALA A 111 -49.72 5.53 -17.52
N GLY A 112 -49.02 6.01 -18.54
CA GLY A 112 -49.60 6.28 -19.87
C GLY A 112 -50.37 7.60 -19.99
N GLY A 113 -50.64 8.28 -18.87
CA GLY A 113 -51.23 9.62 -18.85
C GLY A 113 -50.25 10.68 -19.37
N VAL A 114 -50.78 11.62 -20.14
CA VAL A 114 -50.00 12.66 -20.84
C VAL A 114 -50.55 14.04 -20.45
N ILE A 115 -49.71 14.90 -19.90
CA ILE A 115 -50.03 16.31 -19.67
C ILE A 115 -49.04 17.15 -20.48
N THR A 116 -49.54 17.89 -21.46
CA THR A 116 -48.66 18.59 -22.41
C THR A 116 -49.11 20.01 -22.67
N SER A 117 -48.15 20.88 -22.91
CA SER A 117 -48.41 22.18 -23.49
C SER A 117 -47.40 22.45 -24.60
N SER A 118 -47.91 22.88 -25.75
CA SER A 118 -47.11 23.39 -26.85
C SER A 118 -47.42 24.87 -27.06
N SER A 119 -46.38 25.65 -27.26
CA SER A 119 -46.50 27.10 -27.42
C SER A 119 -45.56 27.58 -28.50
N SER A 120 -46.05 28.49 -29.34
CA SER A 120 -45.20 29.34 -30.19
C SER A 120 -44.70 30.57 -29.44
N SER A 121 -45.22 30.82 -28.22
CA SER A 121 -44.79 31.87 -27.31
C SER A 121 -43.96 31.28 -26.17
N ALA A 122 -43.28 32.14 -25.44
CA ALA A 122 -42.16 31.70 -24.61
C ALA A 122 -42.42 31.78 -23.09
N LYS A 123 -43.71 31.88 -22.71
CA LYS A 123 -44.14 32.20 -21.33
C LYS A 123 -45.17 31.24 -20.73
N THR A 124 -45.23 29.99 -21.20
CA THR A 124 -46.36 29.10 -20.88
C THR A 124 -45.87 27.75 -20.37
N PRO A 125 -45.78 27.57 -19.04
CA PRO A 125 -45.47 26.28 -18.47
C PRO A 125 -46.65 25.32 -18.69
N THR A 126 -46.37 24.01 -18.68
CA THR A 126 -47.42 22.98 -18.77
C THR A 126 -48.28 22.95 -17.51
N ILE A 127 -47.62 23.05 -16.35
CA ILE A 127 -48.28 23.19 -15.05
C ILE A 127 -47.76 24.45 -14.37
N LEU A 128 -48.66 25.35 -13.97
CA LEU A 128 -48.36 26.54 -13.18
C LEU A 128 -49.02 26.42 -11.81
N ILE A 129 -48.20 26.47 -10.76
CA ILE A 129 -48.62 26.61 -9.37
C ILE A 129 -48.27 28.03 -8.91
N GLY A 130 -49.26 28.78 -8.46
CA GLY A 130 -49.09 30.15 -7.99
C GLY A 130 -48.65 30.22 -6.54
N LYS A 131 -48.09 31.38 -6.16
CA LYS A 131 -47.60 31.71 -4.81
C LYS A 131 -48.68 31.77 -3.72
N GLY A 132 -49.93 31.56 -4.09
CA GLY A 132 -51.08 31.60 -3.19
C GLY A 132 -51.57 30.23 -2.71
N SER A 133 -51.09 29.12 -3.28
CA SER A 133 -51.54 27.76 -2.92
C SER A 133 -51.12 27.40 -1.49
N ASP A 134 -52.02 26.79 -0.71
CA ASP A 134 -51.73 26.40 0.68
C ASP A 134 -50.92 25.11 0.72
N THR A 135 -51.23 24.11 -0.12
CA THR A 135 -50.39 22.91 -0.32
C THR A 135 -50.57 22.34 -1.73
N PHE A 136 -49.59 21.59 -2.23
CA PHE A 136 -49.79 20.77 -3.44
C PHE A 136 -49.06 19.43 -3.40
N SER A 137 -49.64 18.43 -4.06
CA SER A 137 -49.02 17.15 -4.34
C SER A 137 -49.19 16.81 -5.82
N ILE A 138 -48.08 16.62 -6.52
CA ILE A 138 -48.04 16.20 -7.92
C ILE A 138 -47.40 14.82 -7.98
N VAL A 139 -48.15 13.81 -8.39
CA VAL A 139 -47.65 12.46 -8.65
C VAL A 139 -47.72 12.18 -10.14
N ASN A 140 -46.57 12.06 -10.79
CA ASN A 140 -46.43 11.74 -12.20
C ASN A 140 -45.89 10.33 -12.41
N LEU A 141 -46.73 9.42 -12.89
CA LEU A 141 -46.34 8.08 -13.36
C LEU A 141 -46.30 8.00 -14.90
N GLY A 142 -46.70 9.06 -15.60
CA GLY A 142 -46.73 9.16 -17.06
C GLY A 142 -45.78 10.24 -17.59
N THR A 143 -46.25 11.05 -18.52
CA THR A 143 -45.47 12.13 -19.14
C THR A 143 -46.06 13.50 -18.82
N ILE A 144 -45.22 14.41 -18.33
CA ILE A 144 -45.49 15.85 -18.28
C ILE A 144 -44.44 16.52 -19.16
N SER A 145 -44.84 17.17 -20.24
CA SER A 145 -43.87 17.84 -21.11
C SER A 145 -44.31 19.20 -21.59
N GLN A 146 -43.32 20.07 -21.79
CA GLN A 146 -43.48 21.38 -22.39
C GLN A 146 -42.69 21.41 -23.70
N THR A 147 -43.35 21.88 -24.77
CA THR A 147 -42.69 22.16 -26.05
C THR A 147 -42.85 23.63 -26.39
N GLY A 148 -41.73 24.31 -26.62
CA GLY A 148 -41.68 25.73 -26.92
C GLY A 148 -40.66 26.06 -28.02
N PRO A 149 -40.68 27.29 -28.56
CA PRO A 149 -39.68 27.73 -29.53
C PRO A 149 -38.29 27.76 -28.88
N THR A 150 -37.25 27.69 -29.71
CA THR A 150 -35.88 28.00 -29.27
C THR A 150 -35.84 29.37 -28.59
N PRO A 151 -35.27 29.50 -27.38
CA PRO A 151 -35.19 30.79 -26.70
C PRO A 151 -34.37 31.80 -27.49
N THR A 152 -34.84 33.05 -27.52
CA THR A 152 -34.19 34.17 -28.23
C THR A 152 -34.08 35.46 -27.38
N ASN A 153 -34.59 35.49 -26.15
CA ASN A 153 -34.47 36.60 -25.18
C ASN A 153 -34.63 36.13 -23.71
N ALA A 154 -34.31 36.97 -22.71
CA ALA A 154 -34.35 36.63 -21.26
C ALA A 154 -35.75 36.26 -20.72
N ASP A 155 -36.79 36.71 -21.42
CA ASP A 155 -38.19 36.46 -21.08
C ASP A 155 -38.76 35.21 -21.77
N ASN A 156 -37.97 34.58 -22.66
CA ASN A 156 -38.37 33.46 -23.50
C ASN A 156 -38.19 32.08 -22.83
N GLY A 157 -37.92 32.03 -21.53
CA GLY A 157 -37.56 30.82 -20.79
C GLY A 157 -38.55 30.39 -19.71
N LYS A 158 -39.84 30.75 -19.76
CA LYS A 158 -40.83 30.30 -18.73
C LYS A 158 -41.61 29.04 -19.13
N ASN A 159 -41.08 28.33 -20.12
CA ASN A 159 -41.61 27.13 -20.74
C ASN A 159 -41.27 25.87 -19.93
N TYR A 160 -41.53 25.89 -18.63
CA TYR A 160 -41.27 24.77 -17.74
C TYR A 160 -42.32 23.67 -17.92
N ALA A 161 -41.95 22.41 -17.71
CA ALA A 161 -42.96 21.36 -17.55
C ALA A 161 -43.77 21.61 -16.28
N ILE A 162 -43.08 21.97 -15.20
CA ILE A 162 -43.69 22.37 -13.93
C ILE A 162 -43.06 23.67 -13.46
N ASN A 163 -43.89 24.69 -13.25
CA ASN A 163 -43.50 25.91 -12.57
C ASN A 163 -44.18 25.97 -11.20
N ALA A 164 -43.42 25.66 -10.16
CA ALA A 164 -43.82 25.78 -8.77
C ALA A 164 -42.92 26.77 -8.02
N ASN A 165 -42.65 27.92 -8.63
CA ASN A 165 -41.78 28.95 -8.10
C ASN A 165 -42.50 29.89 -7.11
N GLY A 166 -42.71 29.42 -5.88
CA GLY A 166 -43.29 30.20 -4.80
C GLY A 166 -42.49 30.07 -3.51
N ASP A 167 -42.52 31.12 -2.68
CA ASP A 167 -42.03 31.02 -1.31
C ASP A 167 -43.15 30.46 -0.40
N TYR A 168 -43.41 29.16 -0.51
CA TYR A 168 -44.51 28.53 0.21
C TYR A 168 -44.21 28.51 1.72
N SER A 169 -45.09 29.14 2.50
CA SER A 169 -44.96 29.19 3.97
C SER A 169 -45.30 27.86 4.67
N THR A 170 -45.99 26.96 3.96
CA THR A 170 -46.49 25.67 4.44
C THR A 170 -45.55 24.54 4.04
N ALA A 171 -45.30 23.62 4.98
CA ALA A 171 -44.58 22.38 4.70
C ALA A 171 -45.50 21.33 4.04
N GLY A 172 -44.93 20.39 3.28
CA GLY A 172 -45.67 19.27 2.68
C GLY A 172 -46.01 19.40 1.19
N ASN A 173 -45.41 20.37 0.50
CA ASN A 173 -45.50 20.43 -0.96
C ASN A 173 -44.63 19.33 -1.57
N THR A 174 -45.21 18.51 -2.46
CA THR A 174 -44.53 17.34 -3.02
C THR A 174 -44.65 17.25 -4.53
N ILE A 175 -43.56 16.83 -5.17
CA ILE A 175 -43.54 16.41 -6.57
C ILE A 175 -42.91 15.02 -6.61
N VAL A 176 -43.59 14.04 -7.17
CA VAL A 176 -43.10 12.67 -7.35
C VAL A 176 -43.12 12.35 -8.82
N ASN A 177 -41.96 11.99 -9.39
CA ASN A 177 -41.84 11.55 -10.78
C ASN A 177 -41.44 10.07 -10.82
N GLY A 178 -42.38 9.20 -11.17
CA GLY A 178 -42.23 7.76 -11.20
C GLY A 178 -42.51 7.10 -9.86
N SER A 179 -42.09 5.85 -9.74
CA SER A 179 -42.10 5.07 -8.50
C SER A 179 -40.96 4.07 -8.51
N ALA A 180 -40.73 3.35 -7.40
CA ALA A 180 -39.73 2.28 -7.35
C ALA A 180 -39.93 1.20 -8.43
N SER A 181 -41.15 1.03 -8.95
CA SER A 181 -41.48 0.10 -10.04
C SER A 181 -41.68 0.79 -11.41
N ASN A 182 -41.50 2.12 -11.49
CA ASN A 182 -41.74 2.91 -12.69
C ASN A 182 -40.69 4.01 -12.87
N SER A 183 -39.61 3.70 -13.59
CA SER A 183 -38.56 4.63 -13.96
C SER A 183 -38.74 5.27 -15.35
N SER A 184 -39.85 5.00 -16.05
CA SER A 184 -40.12 5.57 -17.38
C SER A 184 -40.90 6.89 -17.34
N ALA A 185 -41.47 7.25 -16.18
CA ALA A 185 -42.14 8.52 -15.97
C ALA A 185 -41.21 9.70 -16.33
N THR A 186 -41.75 10.65 -17.08
CA THR A 186 -40.96 11.72 -17.69
C THR A 186 -41.51 13.09 -17.34
N ILE A 187 -40.63 14.00 -16.93
CA ILE A 187 -40.87 15.44 -16.87
C ILE A 187 -39.85 16.11 -17.77
N SER A 188 -40.28 16.85 -18.80
CA SER A 188 -39.33 17.47 -19.74
C SER A 188 -39.75 18.80 -20.35
N SER A 189 -38.76 19.60 -20.71
CA SER A 189 -38.95 20.84 -21.49
C SER A 189 -38.01 20.88 -22.69
N SER A 190 -38.46 21.44 -23.81
CA SER A 190 -37.63 21.62 -25.02
C SER A 190 -36.95 22.98 -25.12
N SER A 191 -37.27 23.93 -24.24
CA SER A 191 -36.87 25.33 -24.39
C SER A 191 -36.55 26.04 -23.08
N SER A 192 -36.70 25.38 -21.93
CA SER A 192 -36.33 25.91 -20.62
C SER A 192 -35.98 24.77 -19.67
N SER A 193 -35.75 25.06 -18.39
CA SER A 193 -35.59 24.05 -17.36
C SER A 193 -36.83 23.15 -17.27
N ALA A 194 -36.67 21.89 -16.90
CA ALA A 194 -37.83 20.98 -16.81
C ALA A 194 -38.74 21.38 -15.64
N ILE A 195 -38.14 21.71 -14.50
CA ILE A 195 -38.86 22.14 -13.29
C ILE A 195 -38.26 23.45 -12.78
N LYS A 196 -39.14 24.40 -12.43
CA LYS A 196 -38.79 25.57 -11.60
C LYS A 196 -39.37 25.37 -10.20
N MET A 197 -38.52 25.31 -9.19
CA MET A 197 -38.87 24.91 -7.82
C MET A 197 -38.69 26.06 -6.84
N GLY A 198 -39.62 26.19 -5.89
CA GLY A 198 -39.59 27.14 -4.79
C GLY A 198 -39.44 26.50 -3.40
N SER A 199 -39.75 27.26 -2.35
CA SER A 199 -39.45 26.90 -0.95
C SER A 199 -40.30 25.75 -0.42
N ASN A 200 -39.77 24.96 0.51
CA ASN A 200 -40.50 23.89 1.21
C ASN A 200 -41.13 22.85 0.27
N ILE A 201 -40.43 22.50 -0.81
CA ILE A 201 -40.84 21.45 -1.76
C ILE A 201 -39.93 20.22 -1.58
N LEU A 202 -40.55 19.05 -1.46
CA LEU A 202 -39.88 17.76 -1.59
C LEU A 202 -40.15 17.17 -2.98
N LEU A 203 -39.12 17.10 -3.82
CA LEU A 203 -39.12 16.40 -5.09
C LEU A 203 -38.54 15.00 -4.92
N THR A 204 -39.27 13.96 -5.28
CA THR A 204 -38.76 12.57 -5.37
C THR A 204 -38.80 12.08 -6.82
N ASN A 205 -37.64 11.78 -7.40
CA ASN A 205 -37.53 11.34 -8.79
C ASN A 205 -37.08 9.88 -8.89
N TYR A 206 -37.93 9.00 -9.39
CA TYR A 206 -37.57 7.65 -9.85
C TYR A 206 -37.42 7.58 -11.38
N GLY A 207 -38.02 8.53 -12.10
CA GLY A 207 -38.04 8.58 -13.54
C GLY A 207 -36.97 9.49 -14.16
N ARG A 208 -37.34 10.15 -15.25
CA ARG A 208 -36.46 11.02 -16.03
C ARG A 208 -36.93 12.47 -15.95
N ILE A 209 -36.07 13.37 -15.49
CA ILE A 209 -36.27 14.82 -15.54
C ILE A 209 -35.20 15.39 -16.45
N PHE A 210 -35.57 16.01 -17.56
CA PHE A 210 -34.56 16.54 -18.48
C PHE A 210 -35.04 17.71 -19.32
N THR A 211 -34.09 18.53 -19.77
CA THR A 211 -34.33 19.53 -20.81
C THR A 211 -33.52 19.22 -22.07
N THR A 212 -34.09 19.52 -23.22
CA THR A 212 -33.40 19.50 -24.53
C THR A 212 -33.21 20.90 -25.09
N SER A 213 -33.31 21.93 -24.25
CA SER A 213 -33.04 23.31 -24.67
C SER A 213 -31.65 23.38 -25.30
N PRO A 214 -31.49 24.05 -26.44
CA PRO A 214 -30.17 24.27 -27.03
C PRO A 214 -29.34 25.30 -26.25
N VAL A 215 -29.95 26.08 -25.34
CA VAL A 215 -29.27 27.11 -24.54
C VAL A 215 -28.66 26.46 -23.30
N ASN A 216 -27.34 26.27 -23.36
CA ASN A 216 -26.54 25.60 -22.33
C ASN A 216 -25.48 26.50 -21.68
N THR A 217 -25.50 27.80 -21.94
CA THR A 217 -24.58 28.76 -21.33
C THR A 217 -25.33 30.06 -21.04
N SER A 218 -25.02 30.69 -19.91
CA SER A 218 -25.47 32.05 -19.60
C SER A 218 -24.59 33.05 -20.38
N CYS A 219 -25.08 34.29 -20.60
CA CYS A 219 -24.15 35.29 -21.11
C CYS A 219 -23.12 35.63 -20.03
N PRO A 220 -21.81 35.56 -20.32
CA PRO A 220 -20.78 36.01 -19.39
C PRO A 220 -20.75 37.53 -19.24
N ASP A 221 -20.59 38.01 -18.01
CA ASP A 221 -20.61 39.45 -17.69
C ASP A 221 -19.47 40.25 -18.35
N TYR A 222 -18.34 39.60 -18.65
CA TYR A 222 -17.20 40.23 -19.33
C TYR A 222 -17.47 40.54 -20.82
N LEU A 223 -18.54 40.00 -21.42
CA LEU A 223 -18.94 40.27 -22.80
C LEU A 223 -20.00 41.38 -22.85
N SER A 224 -19.54 42.64 -22.90
CA SER A 224 -20.42 43.81 -23.05
C SER A 224 -21.43 43.77 -24.20
N ALA A 225 -21.21 42.91 -25.21
CA ALA A 225 -22.09 42.76 -26.36
C ALA A 225 -23.47 42.16 -26.00
N CYS A 226 -23.58 41.49 -24.85
CA CYS A 226 -24.86 41.03 -24.32
C CYS A 226 -25.68 42.10 -23.61
N ALA A 227 -25.10 43.27 -23.30
CA ALA A 227 -25.77 44.31 -22.52
C ALA A 227 -26.87 45.06 -23.31
N SER A 228 -26.91 44.93 -24.64
CA SER A 228 -27.87 45.66 -25.50
C SER A 228 -29.16 44.88 -25.81
N GLY A 229 -29.26 43.60 -25.44
CA GLY A 229 -30.46 42.79 -25.60
C GLY A 229 -30.44 41.62 -24.62
N SER A 230 -31.41 41.54 -23.71
CA SER A 230 -31.43 40.56 -22.62
C SER A 230 -31.25 39.12 -23.16
N PRO A 231 -30.09 38.46 -22.95
CA PRO A 231 -29.78 37.17 -23.56
C PRO A 231 -30.68 36.06 -23.03
N PRO A 232 -30.91 34.97 -23.79
CA PRO A 232 -31.71 33.85 -23.32
C PRO A 232 -31.10 33.20 -22.06
N LYS A 233 -31.94 32.80 -21.10
CA LYS A 233 -31.49 32.05 -19.92
C LYS A 233 -31.13 30.61 -20.31
N ALA A 234 -30.02 30.11 -19.76
CA ALA A 234 -29.65 28.70 -19.84
C ALA A 234 -30.71 27.82 -19.17
N ALA A 235 -30.79 26.57 -19.61
CA ALA A 235 -31.77 25.62 -19.10
C ALA A 235 -31.11 24.49 -18.31
N ASP A 236 -31.69 24.22 -17.15
CA ASP A 236 -31.20 23.22 -16.19
C ASP A 236 -32.21 22.07 -16.06
N GLY A 237 -31.81 20.94 -15.48
CA GLY A 237 -32.78 19.88 -15.20
C GLY A 237 -33.86 20.39 -14.24
N ILE A 238 -33.39 20.94 -13.12
CA ILE A 238 -34.20 21.61 -12.09
C ILE A 238 -33.51 22.94 -11.78
N SER A 239 -34.28 24.02 -11.73
CA SER A 239 -33.77 25.33 -11.30
C SER A 239 -34.55 25.84 -10.09
N ILE A 240 -33.83 26.32 -9.09
CA ILE A 240 -34.29 26.92 -7.84
C ILE A 240 -33.88 28.39 -7.88
N ASP A 241 -34.81 29.31 -7.63
CA ASP A 241 -34.52 30.75 -7.64
C ASP A 241 -33.81 31.21 -6.35
N ASP A 242 -33.27 32.42 -6.40
CA ASP A 242 -32.70 33.15 -5.27
C ASP A 242 -33.66 33.25 -4.08
N GLY A 243 -33.10 33.16 -2.86
CA GLY A 243 -33.85 33.33 -1.62
C GLY A 243 -34.83 32.19 -1.32
N ILE A 244 -34.73 31.06 -2.02
CA ILE A 244 -35.51 29.86 -1.75
C ILE A 244 -34.88 29.04 -0.62
N ARG A 245 -35.74 28.55 0.29
CA ARG A 245 -35.34 27.73 1.45
C ARG A 245 -35.94 26.34 1.39
N ASN A 246 -35.22 25.36 1.95
CA ASN A 246 -35.70 24.00 2.18
C ASN A 246 -36.28 23.36 0.90
N ALA A 247 -35.59 23.57 -0.23
CA ALA A 247 -35.87 22.83 -1.46
C ALA A 247 -35.11 21.49 -1.39
N VAL A 248 -35.85 20.38 -1.36
CA VAL A 248 -35.30 19.04 -1.12
C VAL A 248 -35.51 18.17 -2.36
N ILE A 249 -34.43 17.60 -2.88
CA ILE A 249 -34.45 16.75 -4.07
C ILE A 249 -33.91 15.37 -3.70
N VAL A 250 -34.73 14.34 -3.85
CA VAL A 250 -34.35 12.93 -3.67
C VAL A 250 -34.39 12.24 -5.03
N ASN A 251 -33.24 11.85 -5.56
CA ASN A 251 -33.11 11.30 -6.90
C ASN A 251 -32.71 9.81 -6.88
N TYR A 252 -33.59 8.95 -7.36
CA TYR A 252 -33.34 7.54 -7.69
C TYR A 252 -33.16 7.32 -9.21
N GLY A 253 -33.65 8.25 -10.04
CA GLY A 253 -33.64 8.17 -11.51
C GLY A 253 -32.59 9.08 -12.16
N SER A 254 -32.93 9.69 -13.30
CA SER A 254 -32.02 10.61 -14.01
C SER A 254 -32.50 12.05 -13.99
N ILE A 255 -31.62 13.00 -13.65
CA ILE A 255 -31.83 14.44 -13.81
C ILE A 255 -30.76 14.99 -14.76
N THR A 256 -31.16 15.65 -15.85
CA THR A 256 -30.23 16.13 -16.87
C THR A 256 -30.56 17.54 -17.34
N GLY A 257 -29.61 18.46 -17.19
CA GLY A 257 -29.70 19.81 -17.73
C GLY A 257 -29.04 19.99 -19.08
N ALA A 258 -29.34 21.10 -19.75
CA ALA A 258 -28.53 21.56 -20.86
C ALA A 258 -27.24 22.21 -20.32
N ARG A 259 -27.35 23.02 -19.26
CA ARG A 259 -26.24 23.57 -18.48
C ARG A 259 -26.02 22.76 -17.19
N HIS A 260 -26.79 23.02 -16.12
CA HIS A 260 -26.68 22.33 -14.83
C HIS A 260 -27.71 21.22 -14.67
N GLY A 261 -27.33 20.11 -14.00
CA GLY A 261 -28.32 19.10 -13.60
C GLY A 261 -29.35 19.69 -12.64
N ILE A 262 -28.86 20.28 -11.56
CA ILE A 262 -29.62 21.06 -10.59
C ILE A 262 -28.90 22.39 -10.39
N ASP A 263 -29.66 23.48 -10.43
CA ASP A 263 -29.20 24.86 -10.28
C ASP A 263 -29.98 25.52 -9.14
N GLY A 264 -29.30 26.13 -8.18
CA GLY A 264 -29.93 26.94 -7.15
C GLY A 264 -29.22 28.27 -6.96
N GLY A 265 -29.98 29.36 -6.98
CA GLY A 265 -29.44 30.71 -6.86
C GLY A 265 -29.07 31.14 -5.43
N ASP A 266 -28.98 32.45 -5.25
CA ASP A 266 -28.47 33.12 -4.04
C ASP A 266 -29.15 32.64 -2.73
N PRO A 267 -28.43 32.65 -1.60
CA PRO A 267 -28.96 32.16 -0.33
C PRO A 267 -30.08 33.05 0.24
N VAL A 268 -30.84 32.50 1.19
CA VAL A 268 -31.77 33.31 2.01
C VAL A 268 -31.03 34.26 2.94
N ALA A 269 -29.80 33.91 3.34
CA ALA A 269 -28.94 34.70 4.21
C ALA A 269 -27.46 34.45 3.88
N ALA A 270 -26.62 35.48 4.06
CA ALA A 270 -25.17 35.41 3.82
C ALA A 270 -24.42 34.42 4.74
N THR A 271 -24.99 34.12 5.92
CA THR A 271 -24.45 33.13 6.86
C THR A 271 -25.21 31.81 6.73
N PRO A 272 -24.52 30.66 6.84
CA PRO A 272 -25.16 29.36 6.80
C PRO A 272 -26.13 29.16 7.97
N ASP A 273 -27.12 28.27 7.79
CA ASP A 273 -27.98 27.82 8.88
C ASP A 273 -27.12 27.36 10.08
N SER A 274 -27.47 27.77 11.29
CA SER A 274 -26.72 27.40 12.50
C SER A 274 -26.61 25.88 12.75
N ASN A 275 -27.52 25.08 12.15
CA ASN A 275 -27.48 23.63 12.22
C ASN A 275 -26.57 23.00 11.14
N LEU A 276 -26.26 23.74 10.07
CA LEU A 276 -25.28 23.36 9.03
C LEU A 276 -23.88 23.85 9.41
N ALA A 277 -23.78 25.06 9.97
CA ALA A 277 -22.53 25.64 10.43
C ALA A 277 -21.83 24.70 11.43
N ASN A 278 -20.60 24.29 11.13
CA ASN A 278 -19.77 23.39 11.96
C ASN A 278 -20.34 21.98 12.18
N ALA A 279 -21.30 21.53 11.38
CA ALA A 279 -21.76 20.15 11.42
C ALA A 279 -20.67 19.21 10.88
N LEU A 280 -20.18 18.27 11.70
CA LEU A 280 -19.20 17.27 11.29
C LEU A 280 -19.85 16.02 10.70
N GLN A 281 -21.10 15.75 11.08
CA GLN A 281 -21.88 14.64 10.56
C GLN A 281 -23.36 15.02 10.56
N LEU A 282 -24.05 14.75 9.45
CA LEU A 282 -25.49 14.87 9.29
C LEU A 282 -26.05 13.52 8.84
N THR A 283 -27.04 13.01 9.55
CA THR A 283 -27.77 11.79 9.16
C THR A 283 -29.18 12.17 8.71
N PRO A 284 -29.54 11.99 7.43
CA PRO A 284 -30.84 12.41 6.91
C PRO A 284 -31.98 11.53 7.44
N ARG A 285 -33.06 12.18 7.89
CA ARG A 285 -34.34 11.58 8.26
C ARG A 285 -35.43 12.10 7.33
N LEU A 286 -35.69 11.36 6.26
CA LEU A 286 -36.72 11.70 5.29
C LEU A 286 -38.11 11.35 5.85
N SER A 287 -39.07 12.26 5.63
CA SER A 287 -40.49 12.07 5.92
C SER A 287 -41.30 12.25 4.62
N ALA A 288 -42.61 11.98 4.67
CA ALA A 288 -43.49 12.17 3.51
C ALA A 288 -43.59 13.63 3.03
N THR A 289 -43.19 14.60 3.85
CA THR A 289 -43.42 16.04 3.63
C THR A 289 -42.16 16.90 3.68
N GLY A 290 -40.97 16.30 3.89
CA GLY A 290 -39.71 17.03 4.03
C GLY A 290 -38.62 16.21 4.71
N ILE A 291 -37.55 16.88 5.15
CA ILE A 291 -36.36 16.25 5.74
C ILE A 291 -35.96 16.93 7.06
N THR A 292 -35.41 16.13 7.98
CA THR A 292 -34.69 16.58 9.18
C THR A 292 -33.39 15.80 9.31
N PHE A 293 -32.52 16.17 10.24
CA PHE A 293 -31.24 15.51 10.44
C PHE A 293 -31.00 15.18 11.91
N ASP A 294 -30.26 14.10 12.17
CA ASP A 294 -29.43 14.05 13.37
C ASP A 294 -28.06 14.63 13.03
N ALA A 295 -27.58 15.55 13.86
CA ALA A 295 -26.33 16.27 13.64
C ALA A 295 -25.36 16.06 14.80
N THR A 296 -24.09 15.86 14.46
CA THR A 296 -22.96 15.87 15.39
C THR A 296 -22.08 17.07 15.06
N TYR A 297 -21.71 17.86 16.07
CA TYR A 297 -20.93 19.08 15.92
C TYR A 297 -19.52 18.94 16.47
N ALA A 298 -18.64 19.88 16.12
CA ALA A 298 -17.25 19.90 16.57
C ALA A 298 -17.08 20.05 18.09
N ASP A 299 -18.09 20.54 18.82
CA ASP A 299 -18.08 20.60 20.29
C ASP A 299 -18.45 19.26 20.97
N GLY A 300 -18.67 18.21 20.17
CA GLY A 300 -19.12 16.89 20.63
C GLY A 300 -20.61 16.80 20.95
N SER A 301 -21.37 17.90 20.79
CA SER A 301 -22.82 17.86 20.97
C SER A 301 -23.49 17.11 19.83
N THR A 302 -24.54 16.37 20.17
CA THR A 302 -25.44 15.73 19.20
C THR A 302 -26.82 16.32 19.33
N ARG A 303 -27.48 16.59 18.20
CA ARG A 303 -28.84 17.16 18.15
C ARG A 303 -29.67 16.34 17.19
N SER A 304 -30.87 15.95 17.60
CA SER A 304 -31.78 15.17 16.76
C SER A 304 -32.90 16.01 16.17
N ASN A 305 -33.38 15.59 15.00
CA ASN A 305 -34.47 16.22 14.26
C ASN A 305 -34.25 17.72 13.97
N VAL A 306 -33.01 18.11 13.69
CA VAL A 306 -32.70 19.49 13.28
C VAL A 306 -33.17 19.74 11.85
N ALA A 307 -33.70 20.93 11.60
CA ALA A 307 -34.05 21.39 10.26
C ALA A 307 -32.89 22.23 9.71
N ILE A 308 -32.59 22.06 8.42
CA ILE A 308 -31.64 22.89 7.69
C ILE A 308 -32.45 23.68 6.68
N SER A 309 -32.38 25.01 6.75
CA SER A 309 -33.11 25.90 5.85
C SER A 309 -32.52 25.99 4.44
N ASN A 310 -31.29 25.51 4.25
CA ASN A 310 -30.62 25.43 2.96
C ASN A 310 -31.16 24.30 2.07
N ASN A 311 -30.77 24.33 0.79
CA ASN A 311 -31.21 23.34 -0.19
C ASN A 311 -30.48 22.00 0.00
N VAL A 312 -31.20 20.91 -0.24
CA VAL A 312 -30.71 19.55 0.02
C VAL A 312 -30.90 18.68 -1.21
N VAL A 313 -29.82 18.00 -1.64
CA VAL A 313 -29.85 16.97 -2.68
C VAL A 313 -29.44 15.63 -2.07
N ILE A 314 -30.26 14.62 -2.28
CA ILE A 314 -29.95 13.22 -1.96
C ILE A 314 -30.02 12.42 -3.25
N ASN A 315 -28.86 12.14 -3.84
CA ASN A 315 -28.73 11.28 -5.00
C ASN A 315 -28.53 9.83 -4.53
N GLN A 316 -29.51 8.98 -4.76
CA GLN A 316 -29.55 7.59 -4.31
C GLN A 316 -28.68 6.70 -5.20
N GLY A 317 -28.43 5.44 -4.79
CA GLY A 317 -27.45 4.56 -5.47
C GLY A 317 -27.66 4.33 -6.97
N SER A 318 -28.91 4.35 -7.45
CA SER A 318 -29.24 4.25 -8.89
C SER A 318 -29.35 5.62 -9.59
N GLY A 319 -29.29 6.70 -8.81
CA GLY A 319 -29.50 8.06 -9.27
C GLY A 319 -28.33 8.60 -10.08
N VAL A 320 -28.65 9.28 -11.18
CA VAL A 320 -27.68 9.99 -12.02
C VAL A 320 -28.11 11.44 -12.18
N ILE A 321 -27.24 12.37 -11.85
CA ILE A 321 -27.42 13.81 -12.07
C ILE A 321 -26.34 14.28 -13.04
N THR A 322 -26.72 15.02 -14.08
CA THR A 322 -25.81 15.45 -15.14
C THR A 322 -26.04 16.88 -15.57
N GLY A 323 -25.02 17.71 -15.42
CA GLY A 323 -24.83 18.95 -16.17
C GLY A 323 -24.07 18.66 -17.47
N ASN A 324 -24.51 19.24 -18.58
CA ASN A 324 -23.88 19.00 -19.90
C ASN A 324 -22.97 20.16 -20.35
N ASN A 325 -23.05 21.31 -19.69
CA ASN A 325 -22.17 22.44 -19.93
C ASN A 325 -22.03 23.32 -18.67
N GLY A 326 -22.04 22.65 -17.53
CA GLY A 326 -21.89 23.24 -16.22
C GLY A 326 -22.03 22.17 -15.14
N SER A 327 -22.22 22.58 -13.89
CA SER A 327 -22.22 21.70 -12.72
C SER A 327 -23.29 20.60 -12.74
N GLY A 328 -22.97 19.45 -12.15
CA GLY A 328 -23.96 18.41 -11.87
C GLY A 328 -25.01 18.93 -10.88
N VAL A 329 -24.54 19.44 -9.75
CA VAL A 329 -25.31 20.20 -8.75
C VAL A 329 -24.57 21.51 -8.51
N GLY A 330 -25.20 22.65 -8.80
CA GLY A 330 -24.67 23.98 -8.55
C GLY A 330 -25.56 24.77 -7.60
N PHE A 331 -24.98 25.36 -6.56
CA PHE A 331 -25.65 26.25 -5.61
C PHE A 331 -24.81 27.51 -5.37
N ASP A 332 -25.35 28.67 -5.75
CA ASP A 332 -24.78 29.99 -5.46
C ASP A 332 -24.99 30.37 -3.96
N SER A 333 -25.27 29.37 -3.11
CA SER A 333 -25.70 29.47 -1.72
C SER A 333 -25.03 28.39 -0.87
N HIS A 334 -25.39 28.29 0.42
CA HIS A 334 -25.02 27.13 1.23
C HIS A 334 -25.90 25.92 0.87
N GLY A 335 -25.35 24.71 0.94
CA GLY A 335 -26.05 23.52 0.48
C GLY A 335 -25.61 22.21 1.12
N VAL A 336 -26.47 21.20 0.98
CA VAL A 336 -26.25 19.85 1.50
C VAL A 336 -26.41 18.83 0.38
N VAL A 337 -25.41 17.97 0.17
CA VAL A 337 -25.43 16.92 -0.84
C VAL A 337 -25.06 15.57 -0.22
N PHE A 338 -25.97 14.62 -0.31
CA PHE A 338 -25.69 13.20 -0.08
C PHE A 338 -25.66 12.48 -1.42
N ASN A 339 -24.53 11.87 -1.77
CA ASN A 339 -24.38 11.15 -3.03
C ASN A 339 -24.05 9.68 -2.82
N TYR A 340 -25.01 8.81 -3.07
CA TYR A 340 -24.82 7.37 -3.18
C TYR A 340 -24.69 6.89 -4.64
N GLY A 341 -25.11 7.72 -5.60
CA GLY A 341 -25.10 7.42 -7.03
C GLY A 341 -23.99 8.17 -7.78
N THR A 342 -24.34 8.73 -8.93
CA THR A 342 -23.39 9.44 -9.80
C THR A 342 -23.84 10.89 -10.05
N ILE A 343 -22.95 11.85 -9.79
CA ILE A 343 -23.11 13.27 -10.13
C ILE A 343 -22.00 13.67 -11.09
N ILE A 344 -22.35 14.30 -12.21
CA ILE A 344 -21.41 14.65 -13.27
C ILE A 344 -21.65 16.09 -13.74
N GLY A 345 -20.61 16.91 -13.68
CA GLY A 345 -20.46 18.09 -14.52
C GLY A 345 -19.69 17.76 -15.78
N ASN A 346 -20.21 18.18 -16.92
CA ASN A 346 -19.52 18.08 -18.19
C ASN A 346 -19.44 19.45 -18.82
N TYR A 347 -18.46 19.57 -19.70
CA TYR A 347 -18.36 20.66 -20.65
C TYR A 347 -18.78 20.19 -22.04
N ALA A 348 -19.62 20.98 -22.70
CA ALA A 348 -20.16 20.62 -24.01
C ALA A 348 -19.06 20.54 -25.08
N GLY A 349 -17.92 21.19 -24.88
CA GLY A 349 -16.82 21.25 -25.83
C GLY A 349 -16.89 22.48 -26.74
N SER A 350 -15.73 22.90 -27.24
CA SER A 350 -15.62 24.05 -28.13
C SER A 350 -16.52 23.89 -29.37
N GLY A 351 -17.28 24.93 -29.72
CA GLY A 351 -18.23 24.93 -30.85
C GLY A 351 -19.54 24.15 -30.62
N ARG A 352 -19.73 23.50 -29.46
CA ARG A 352 -20.98 22.83 -29.05
C ARG A 352 -21.74 23.59 -27.96
N VAL A 353 -21.33 24.82 -27.68
CA VAL A 353 -21.97 25.75 -26.76
C VAL A 353 -22.93 26.65 -27.54
N TYR A 354 -24.04 27.07 -26.93
CA TYR A 354 -25.00 27.97 -27.54
C TYR A 354 -24.36 29.32 -27.90
N ASP A 355 -24.63 29.80 -29.11
CA ASP A 355 -24.25 31.14 -29.55
C ASP A 355 -25.18 32.18 -28.93
N VAL A 356 -24.75 32.74 -27.80
CA VAL A 356 -25.47 33.79 -27.06
C VAL A 356 -25.55 35.10 -27.86
N LEU A 357 -24.64 35.34 -28.82
CA LEU A 357 -24.53 36.58 -29.58
C LEU A 357 -25.29 36.52 -30.92
N GLY A 358 -25.74 35.34 -31.34
CA GLY A 358 -26.53 35.12 -32.56
C GLY A 358 -25.80 35.48 -33.86
N ASN A 359 -24.47 35.53 -33.84
CA ASN A 359 -23.61 35.98 -34.95
C ASN A 359 -22.71 34.86 -35.51
N GLY A 360 -22.93 33.61 -35.09
CA GLY A 360 -22.09 32.45 -35.39
C GLY A 360 -20.91 32.24 -34.43
N ALA A 361 -20.75 33.09 -33.40
CA ALA A 361 -19.65 32.98 -32.43
C ALA A 361 -20.14 32.37 -31.11
N THR A 362 -19.87 31.08 -30.90
CA THR A 362 -20.14 30.42 -29.62
C THR A 362 -19.13 30.90 -28.57
N THR A 363 -19.60 31.45 -27.46
CA THR A 363 -18.75 31.70 -26.29
C THR A 363 -18.53 30.36 -25.62
N SER A 364 -17.34 29.80 -25.80
CA SER A 364 -16.96 28.52 -25.26
C SER A 364 -16.88 28.60 -23.73
N ASN A 365 -18.01 28.57 -23.01
CA ASN A 365 -18.08 28.80 -21.56
C ASN A 365 -18.88 27.75 -20.78
N GLY A 366 -18.25 27.15 -19.77
CA GLY A 366 -18.84 26.23 -18.78
C GLY A 366 -17.77 25.71 -17.80
N ASP A 367 -18.11 25.73 -16.51
CA ASP A 367 -17.30 25.20 -15.38
C ASP A 367 -17.20 23.68 -15.39
N GLY A 368 -18.32 22.99 -15.51
CA GLY A 368 -18.35 21.54 -15.63
C GLY A 368 -18.00 20.80 -14.34
N ASP A 369 -18.28 21.39 -13.18
CA ASP A 369 -17.98 20.81 -11.88
C ASP A 369 -18.91 19.65 -11.51
N GLY A 370 -18.42 18.68 -10.74
CA GLY A 370 -19.30 17.66 -10.19
C GLY A 370 -20.37 18.29 -9.28
N VAL A 371 -19.89 18.95 -8.23
CA VAL A 371 -20.69 19.73 -7.29
C VAL A 371 -20.03 21.10 -7.09
N ASP A 372 -20.82 22.16 -7.16
CA ASP A 372 -20.40 23.54 -6.98
C ASP A 372 -21.31 24.20 -5.93
N ILE A 373 -20.73 24.68 -4.83
CA ILE A 373 -21.46 25.30 -3.72
C ILE A 373 -20.65 26.51 -3.21
N ASP A 374 -21.00 27.71 -3.65
CA ASP A 374 -20.29 28.96 -3.29
C ASP A 374 -20.13 29.14 -1.78
N GLY A 375 -21.11 28.71 -0.98
CA GLY A 375 -21.09 28.86 0.47
C GLY A 375 -20.54 27.65 1.23
N THR A 376 -20.75 27.63 2.54
CA THR A 376 -20.59 26.40 3.36
C THR A 376 -21.37 25.21 2.78
N ALA A 377 -20.64 24.14 2.50
CA ALA A 377 -21.18 22.88 2.02
C ALA A 377 -21.20 21.81 3.13
N TYR A 378 -22.19 20.91 3.08
CA TYR A 378 -22.06 19.56 3.65
C TYR A 378 -22.21 18.56 2.52
N ILE A 379 -21.13 17.84 2.21
CA ILE A 379 -21.12 16.85 1.12
C ILE A 379 -20.71 15.51 1.69
N GLU A 380 -21.55 14.50 1.52
CA GLU A 380 -21.24 13.13 1.88
C GLU A 380 -21.35 12.21 0.66
N ASN A 381 -20.20 11.72 0.21
CA ASN A 381 -20.07 10.93 -1.01
C ASN A 381 -19.78 9.47 -0.69
N TRP A 382 -20.70 8.61 -1.11
CA TRP A 382 -20.60 7.14 -1.13
C TRP A 382 -20.48 6.60 -2.57
N GLY A 383 -20.74 7.46 -3.57
CA GLY A 383 -20.77 7.10 -4.99
C GLY A 383 -19.67 7.80 -5.78
N THR A 384 -20.04 8.40 -6.91
CA THR A 384 -19.11 9.11 -7.81
C THR A 384 -19.54 10.56 -8.02
N ILE A 385 -18.60 11.48 -7.82
CA ILE A 385 -18.71 12.90 -8.19
C ILE A 385 -17.60 13.20 -9.19
N ARG A 386 -17.96 13.77 -10.36
CA ARG A 386 -17.02 14.01 -11.47
C ARG A 386 -17.20 15.38 -12.12
N GLY A 387 -16.12 16.15 -12.18
CA GLY A 387 -15.95 17.26 -13.13
C GLY A 387 -15.13 16.81 -14.33
N ASN A 388 -15.75 16.63 -15.49
CA ASN A 388 -15.12 15.96 -16.64
C ASN A 388 -14.40 16.89 -17.63
N GLY A 389 -14.53 18.20 -17.45
CA GLY A 389 -13.89 19.19 -18.31
C GLY A 389 -14.62 20.52 -18.23
N ALA A 390 -13.87 21.59 -18.53
CA ALA A 390 -14.31 22.98 -18.49
C ALA A 390 -13.86 23.69 -19.76
N GLY A 391 -14.40 24.87 -20.01
CA GLY A 391 -13.86 25.79 -21.01
C GLY A 391 -14.38 27.21 -20.79
N GLY A 392 -13.64 28.19 -21.29
CA GLY A 392 -14.03 29.60 -21.21
C GLY A 392 -13.55 30.29 -19.97
N LEU A 393 -14.27 31.33 -19.58
CA LEU A 393 -13.94 32.16 -18.44
C LEU A 393 -15.14 32.26 -17.48
N ASP A 394 -14.91 32.23 -16.18
CA ASP A 394 -15.89 32.43 -15.14
C ASP A 394 -16.47 33.87 -15.15
N SER A 395 -17.33 34.17 -14.19
CA SER A 395 -17.96 35.50 -14.01
C SER A 395 -16.94 36.60 -13.71
N THR A 396 -15.76 36.26 -13.20
CA THR A 396 -14.66 37.18 -12.89
C THR A 396 -13.71 37.38 -14.09
N GLY A 397 -13.86 36.56 -15.14
CA GLY A 397 -13.05 36.58 -16.35
C GLY A 397 -11.84 35.65 -16.32
N GLN A 398 -11.83 34.61 -15.47
CA GLN A 398 -10.74 33.63 -15.31
C GLN A 398 -11.05 32.26 -15.91
N PRO A 399 -10.04 31.48 -16.33
CA PRO A 399 -10.28 30.15 -16.90
C PRO A 399 -11.04 29.23 -15.94
N ASN A 400 -12.14 28.65 -16.42
CA ASN A 400 -12.89 27.67 -15.64
C ASN A 400 -12.04 26.40 -15.38
N GLY A 401 -12.07 25.91 -14.14
CA GLY A 401 -11.61 24.57 -13.77
C GLY A 401 -12.80 23.61 -13.73
N ALA A 402 -12.59 22.35 -14.12
CA ALA A 402 -13.60 21.31 -13.92
C ALA A 402 -13.23 20.49 -12.70
N ASP A 403 -13.87 20.84 -11.61
CA ASP A 403 -13.55 20.34 -10.29
C ASP A 403 -14.49 19.20 -9.92
N GLY A 404 -13.99 18.26 -9.13
CA GLY A 404 -14.88 17.26 -8.53
C GLY A 404 -15.87 17.97 -7.62
N ILE A 405 -15.34 18.78 -6.71
CA ILE A 405 -16.10 19.66 -5.82
C ILE A 405 -15.45 21.04 -5.82
N ALA A 406 -16.22 22.08 -6.12
CA ALA A 406 -15.90 23.47 -5.80
C ALA A 406 -16.79 23.91 -4.63
N ALA A 407 -16.22 24.49 -3.57
CA ALA A 407 -17.03 25.00 -2.47
C ALA A 407 -16.41 26.15 -1.66
N GLY A 408 -17.23 26.94 -0.95
CA GLY A 408 -16.76 27.94 0.01
C GLY A 408 -16.31 27.38 1.38
N GLY A 409 -16.13 26.07 1.50
CA GLY A 409 -15.72 25.37 2.73
C GLY A 409 -16.80 24.49 3.33
N GLY A 410 -16.68 24.14 4.62
CA GLY A 410 -17.59 23.22 5.30
C GLY A 410 -17.10 21.78 5.32
N THR A 411 -18.03 20.83 5.42
CA THR A 411 -17.72 19.41 5.68
C THR A 411 -17.84 18.58 4.42
N ILE A 412 -16.77 17.85 4.07
CA ILE A 412 -16.74 16.92 2.93
C ILE A 412 -16.28 15.55 3.41
N ILE A 413 -17.09 14.53 3.20
CA ILE A 413 -16.79 13.15 3.59
C ILE A 413 -16.85 12.27 2.34
N ASN A 414 -15.72 11.66 1.98
CA ASN A 414 -15.61 10.73 0.87
C ASN A 414 -15.37 9.31 1.39
N HIS A 415 -16.40 8.47 1.34
CA HIS A 415 -16.38 7.13 1.94
C HIS A 415 -15.54 6.12 1.15
N ALA A 416 -15.25 4.98 1.78
CA ALA A 416 -14.50 3.90 1.17
C ALA A 416 -15.15 3.42 -0.14
N GLY A 417 -14.36 3.36 -1.21
CA GLY A 417 -14.81 3.00 -2.56
C GLY A 417 -15.49 4.13 -3.34
N ALA A 418 -15.76 5.28 -2.71
CA ALA A 418 -16.30 6.45 -3.38
C ALA A 418 -15.20 7.22 -4.16
N VAL A 419 -15.63 7.98 -5.17
CA VAL A 419 -14.74 8.72 -6.08
C VAL A 419 -15.16 10.18 -6.13
N ILE A 420 -14.19 11.06 -5.92
CA ILE A 420 -14.23 12.47 -6.30
C ILE A 420 -13.13 12.69 -7.33
N TYR A 421 -13.50 13.17 -8.50
CA TYR A 421 -12.58 13.37 -9.61
C TYR A 421 -12.89 14.72 -10.26
N GLY A 422 -11.87 15.54 -10.46
CA GLY A 422 -11.94 16.66 -11.39
C GLY A 422 -10.83 16.59 -12.42
N ASP A 423 -11.13 17.02 -13.64
CA ASP A 423 -10.13 17.16 -14.68
C ASP A 423 -9.12 18.26 -14.34
N ALA A 424 -9.57 19.34 -13.68
CA ALA A 424 -8.74 20.36 -13.07
C ALA A 424 -8.38 19.96 -11.62
N HIS A 425 -9.29 20.15 -10.66
CA HIS A 425 -9.03 19.88 -9.25
C HIS A 425 -9.94 18.78 -8.68
N GLY A 426 -9.44 17.97 -7.74
CA GLY A 426 -10.31 17.02 -7.04
C GLY A 426 -11.33 17.75 -6.18
N ILE A 427 -10.85 18.56 -5.25
CA ILE A 427 -11.61 19.48 -4.41
C ILE A 427 -10.89 20.84 -4.43
N LEU A 428 -11.61 21.91 -4.75
CA LEU A 428 -11.15 23.28 -4.60
C LEU A 428 -12.05 24.00 -3.60
N ILE A 429 -11.46 24.51 -2.53
CA ILE A 429 -12.13 25.35 -1.55
C ILE A 429 -11.65 26.80 -1.73
N ASP A 430 -12.49 27.64 -2.32
CA ASP A 430 -12.14 28.98 -2.76
C ASP A 430 -13.39 29.90 -2.81
N ASP A 431 -13.19 31.19 -3.10
CA ASP A 431 -14.21 32.18 -3.44
C ASP A 431 -14.35 32.45 -4.95
N GLY A 432 -13.57 31.74 -5.78
CA GLY A 432 -13.60 31.85 -7.24
C GLY A 432 -13.01 33.16 -7.78
N ASN A 433 -12.26 33.95 -6.98
CA ASN A 433 -11.78 35.29 -7.39
C ASN A 433 -10.26 35.51 -7.40
N ASP A 434 -9.47 34.43 -7.34
CA ASP A 434 -8.05 34.44 -6.99
C ASP A 434 -7.03 35.10 -7.98
N TRP A 435 -7.43 35.78 -9.06
CA TRP A 435 -6.48 36.26 -10.09
C TRP A 435 -6.29 37.79 -10.20
N SER A 436 -5.01 38.24 -10.36
CA SER A 436 -4.61 39.63 -10.64
C SER A 436 -4.58 40.01 -12.14
N LYS A 437 -5.39 40.97 -12.59
CA LYS A 437 -5.53 41.38 -14.01
C LYS A 437 -4.25 41.61 -14.82
N ASP A 438 -4.36 41.24 -16.10
CA ASP A 438 -3.53 41.70 -17.22
C ASP A 438 -3.65 43.23 -17.46
N PRO A 439 -2.53 44.00 -17.46
CA PRO A 439 -2.53 45.44 -17.76
C PRO A 439 -2.94 45.81 -19.19
N SER A 440 -3.08 44.85 -20.11
CA SER A 440 -3.49 45.09 -21.50
C SER A 440 -5.01 45.14 -21.74
N ASN A 441 -5.83 44.74 -20.75
CA ASN A 441 -7.29 44.66 -20.89
C ASN A 441 -8.05 45.52 -19.84
N PRO A 442 -8.52 46.73 -20.21
CA PRO A 442 -9.14 47.70 -19.28
C PRO A 442 -10.58 47.35 -18.81
N ARG A 443 -11.09 46.14 -19.07
CA ARG A 443 -12.49 45.75 -18.81
C ARG A 443 -12.75 44.96 -17.54
N ILE A 444 -11.73 44.50 -16.83
CA ILE A 444 -11.91 43.75 -15.57
C ILE A 444 -11.93 44.78 -14.41
N THR A 445 -12.68 44.53 -13.31
CA THR A 445 -12.79 45.20 -11.97
C THR A 445 -11.66 44.90 -10.96
N TYR A 446 -10.98 45.83 -10.26
CA TYR A 446 -9.88 45.49 -9.32
C TYR A 446 -10.45 45.20 -7.92
N ASN A 447 -9.91 44.20 -7.22
CA ASN A 447 -9.86 44.19 -5.76
C ASN A 447 -8.38 44.23 -5.34
N THR A 448 -7.92 45.36 -4.79
CA THR A 448 -6.51 45.55 -4.37
C THR A 448 -6.30 45.25 -2.89
N GLY A 449 -7.06 44.30 -2.31
CA GLY A 449 -7.01 44.11 -0.87
C GLY A 449 -7.67 42.87 -0.26
N ASN A 450 -8.06 41.85 -1.04
CA ASN A 450 -8.54 40.60 -0.43
C ASN A 450 -8.36 39.42 -1.40
N THR A 451 -7.23 38.72 -1.32
CA THR A 451 -6.98 37.42 -1.99
C THR A 451 -7.02 36.30 -0.94
N THR A 452 -7.96 36.38 0.00
CA THR A 452 -7.98 35.50 1.20
C THR A 452 -9.39 34.97 1.52
N GLY A 453 -10.34 35.13 0.60
CA GLY A 453 -11.74 34.83 0.84
C GLY A 453 -12.08 33.37 0.55
N ARG A 454 -13.12 32.90 1.22
CA ARG A 454 -13.93 31.75 0.79
C ARG A 454 -15.35 32.27 0.61
N GLY A 455 -16.04 31.75 -0.38
CA GLY A 455 -17.38 32.20 -0.74
C GLY A 455 -17.45 33.60 -1.37
N THR A 456 -18.59 33.95 -1.94
CA THR A 456 -18.69 35.11 -2.85
C THR A 456 -18.77 36.45 -2.11
N GLY A 457 -18.04 37.47 -2.57
CA GLY A 457 -18.14 38.84 -2.07
C GLY A 457 -19.26 39.66 -2.75
N GLY A 458 -19.95 40.56 -2.03
CA GLY A 458 -20.96 41.47 -2.60
C GLY A 458 -22.20 41.69 -1.71
N ALA A 459 -23.21 42.40 -2.22
CA ALA A 459 -24.46 42.69 -1.47
C ALA A 459 -25.30 41.43 -1.16
N ASN A 460 -25.06 40.32 -1.86
CA ASN A 460 -25.69 39.00 -1.71
C ASN A 460 -24.68 37.88 -1.37
N GLY A 461 -23.44 38.24 -1.01
CA GLY A 461 -22.34 37.28 -0.85
C GLY A 461 -22.55 36.25 0.27
N VAL A 462 -22.03 35.04 0.08
CA VAL A 462 -21.95 34.00 1.12
C VAL A 462 -20.61 34.04 1.84
N ASN A 463 -20.64 33.95 3.17
CA ASN A 463 -19.41 33.76 3.93
C ASN A 463 -18.92 32.31 3.74
N GLY A 464 -17.65 32.16 3.40
CA GLY A 464 -17.00 30.87 3.48
C GLY A 464 -16.78 30.37 4.90
N ALA A 465 -16.33 29.13 5.01
CA ALA A 465 -16.12 28.44 6.28
C ALA A 465 -14.82 27.63 6.26
N LYS A 466 -14.34 27.26 7.46
CA LYS A 466 -13.28 26.26 7.59
C LYS A 466 -13.69 24.94 6.92
N ALA A 467 -12.74 24.24 6.34
CA ALA A 467 -12.91 22.97 5.67
C ALA A 467 -12.64 21.83 6.67
N TYR A 468 -13.53 20.85 6.68
CA TYR A 468 -13.36 19.59 7.39
C TYR A 468 -13.54 18.45 6.39
N ILE A 469 -12.43 17.87 5.94
CA ILE A 469 -12.40 16.88 4.88
C ILE A 469 -11.96 15.53 5.45
N VAL A 470 -12.77 14.50 5.22
CA VAL A 470 -12.44 13.11 5.57
C VAL A 470 -12.47 12.26 4.31
N ASN A 471 -11.38 11.52 4.05
CA ASN A 471 -11.25 10.68 2.88
C ASN A 471 -10.89 9.24 3.23
N ASP A 472 -11.80 8.32 2.89
CA ASP A 472 -11.61 6.88 2.85
C ASP A 472 -11.60 6.34 1.40
N GLY A 473 -12.03 7.15 0.43
CA GLY A 473 -12.12 6.82 -0.99
C GLY A 473 -10.98 7.41 -1.84
N SER A 474 -11.27 7.72 -3.10
CA SER A 474 -10.33 8.37 -4.02
C SER A 474 -10.70 9.84 -4.26
N ILE A 475 -9.72 10.73 -4.13
CA ILE A 475 -9.79 12.13 -4.54
C ILE A 475 -8.69 12.38 -5.56
N THR A 476 -9.06 12.81 -6.77
CA THR A 476 -8.13 12.99 -7.88
C THR A 476 -8.31 14.34 -8.57
N GLY A 477 -7.24 15.13 -8.60
CA GLY A 477 -7.04 16.17 -9.60
C GLY A 477 -6.27 15.58 -10.77
N ASN A 478 -6.91 15.41 -11.92
CA ASN A 478 -6.29 14.70 -13.04
C ASN A 478 -5.07 15.46 -13.58
N LYS A 479 -5.27 16.74 -13.87
CA LYS A 479 -4.22 17.66 -14.33
C LYS A 479 -3.69 18.50 -13.19
N GLY A 480 -4.58 19.09 -12.39
CA GLY A 480 -4.27 20.01 -11.31
C GLY A 480 -4.16 19.33 -9.94
N ILE A 481 -4.35 20.13 -8.89
CA ILE A 481 -4.27 19.71 -7.48
C ILE A 481 -5.37 18.72 -7.09
N ALA A 482 -5.10 17.86 -6.11
CA ALA A 482 -6.14 16.97 -5.59
C ALA A 482 -7.06 17.70 -4.61
N ILE A 483 -6.48 18.46 -3.67
CA ILE A 483 -7.19 19.26 -2.69
C ILE A 483 -6.44 20.59 -2.56
N GLY A 484 -7.17 21.70 -2.71
CA GLY A 484 -6.62 23.04 -2.54
C GLY A 484 -7.56 23.86 -1.69
N LEU A 485 -7.01 24.45 -0.64
CA LEU A 485 -7.73 25.25 0.34
C LEU A 485 -7.15 26.66 0.30
N VAL A 486 -8.01 27.65 0.06
CA VAL A 486 -7.62 29.07 -0.05
C VAL A 486 -8.09 29.83 1.20
N GLY A 487 -7.35 30.88 1.56
CA GLY A 487 -7.66 31.76 2.70
C GLY A 487 -6.99 31.33 4.01
N ASN A 488 -7.27 32.10 5.08
CA ASN A 488 -6.64 31.95 6.39
C ASN A 488 -7.60 31.27 7.40
N TYR A 489 -7.88 29.98 7.22
CA TYR A 489 -8.81 29.22 8.05
C TYR A 489 -8.12 28.01 8.67
N ASP A 490 -8.40 27.73 9.94
CA ASP A 490 -7.90 26.52 10.60
C ASP A 490 -8.63 25.27 10.05
N ASP A 491 -8.10 24.68 9.00
CA ASP A 491 -8.70 23.56 8.30
C ASP A 491 -8.27 22.20 8.85
N THR A 492 -9.03 21.18 8.48
CA THR A 492 -8.72 19.80 8.85
C THR A 492 -8.93 18.88 7.67
N LEU A 493 -7.89 18.13 7.33
CA LEU A 493 -7.93 17.04 6.37
C LEU A 493 -7.48 15.74 7.03
N ILE A 494 -8.34 14.72 6.96
CA ILE A 494 -8.06 13.37 7.46
C ILE A 494 -8.12 12.39 6.29
N ASN A 495 -6.97 11.84 5.91
CA ASN A 495 -6.87 10.78 4.90
C ASN A 495 -6.73 9.43 5.61
N ASN A 496 -7.83 8.68 5.72
CA ASN A 496 -7.89 7.39 6.38
C ASN A 496 -7.13 6.31 5.59
N ALA A 497 -6.97 5.12 6.18
CA ALA A 497 -6.06 4.09 5.67
C ALA A 497 -6.37 3.60 4.24
N SER A 498 -7.64 3.59 3.82
CA SER A 498 -8.04 3.26 2.45
C SER A 498 -8.03 4.47 1.51
N GLY A 499 -7.89 5.68 2.05
CA GLY A 499 -7.92 6.92 1.30
C GLY A 499 -6.74 7.08 0.36
N VAL A 500 -7.04 7.51 -0.88
CA VAL A 500 -6.06 7.82 -1.92
C VAL A 500 -6.31 9.24 -2.43
N ILE A 501 -5.31 10.09 -2.27
CA ILE A 501 -5.30 11.47 -2.78
C ILE A 501 -4.22 11.57 -3.87
N THR A 502 -4.58 12.04 -5.06
CA THR A 502 -3.65 12.10 -6.20
C THR A 502 -3.75 13.42 -6.94
N GLY A 503 -2.67 14.20 -6.89
CA GLY A 503 -2.51 15.43 -7.65
C GLY A 503 -1.86 15.16 -9.01
N GLY A 504 -2.31 15.88 -10.02
CA GLY A 504 -1.85 15.79 -11.40
C GLY A 504 -0.46 16.39 -11.61
N ALA A 505 0.14 16.08 -12.77
CA ALA A 505 1.48 16.55 -13.11
C ALA A 505 1.54 18.05 -13.46
N GLN A 506 0.39 18.70 -13.63
CA GLN A 506 0.24 20.12 -13.96
C GLN A 506 -0.32 20.92 -12.77
N ALA A 507 -0.30 20.35 -11.55
CA ALA A 507 -0.72 21.03 -10.34
C ALA A 507 0.12 22.30 -10.11
N THR A 508 -0.56 23.41 -9.84
CA THR A 508 0.01 24.74 -9.56
C THR A 508 -0.46 25.26 -8.20
N LEU A 509 0.15 26.34 -7.71
CA LEU A 509 -0.28 26.97 -6.46
C LEU A 509 -1.74 27.46 -6.53
N THR A 510 -2.53 27.17 -5.49
CA THR A 510 -3.85 27.78 -5.23
C THR A 510 -3.66 29.13 -4.52
N GLY A 511 -4.68 29.98 -4.43
CA GLY A 511 -4.51 31.33 -3.87
C GLY A 511 -3.87 32.33 -4.85
N GLN A 512 -3.47 31.84 -6.02
CA GLN A 512 -2.66 32.56 -7.00
C GLN A 512 -3.21 32.27 -8.38
N GLY A 513 -4.15 33.08 -8.82
CA GLY A 513 -4.78 32.97 -10.12
C GLY A 513 -3.74 32.63 -11.17
N GLY A 514 -3.97 31.47 -11.80
CA GLY A 514 -3.12 30.71 -12.74
C GLY A 514 -1.63 31.06 -12.71
N SER A 515 -1.15 30.95 -11.48
CA SER A 515 0.20 30.57 -11.17
C SER A 515 0.70 29.50 -12.13
N THR A 516 1.92 29.70 -12.62
CA THR A 516 2.68 28.66 -13.34
C THR A 516 3.65 27.94 -12.40
N VAL A 517 3.63 28.30 -11.11
CA VAL A 517 4.47 27.71 -10.09
C VAL A 517 3.91 26.33 -9.75
N PRO A 518 4.70 25.26 -9.85
CA PRO A 518 4.27 23.93 -9.45
C PRO A 518 3.76 23.91 -8.00
N GLY A 519 2.60 23.31 -7.78
CA GLY A 519 1.96 23.20 -6.47
C GLY A 519 1.84 21.75 -6.02
N ALA A 520 1.69 21.56 -4.71
CA ALA A 520 1.52 20.24 -4.12
C ALA A 520 0.15 19.61 -4.46
N ALA A 521 0.04 18.27 -4.36
CA ALA A 521 -1.23 17.57 -4.50
C ALA A 521 -2.27 18.01 -3.46
N VAL A 522 -1.81 18.28 -2.23
CA VAL A 522 -2.58 18.89 -1.14
C VAL A 522 -1.94 20.24 -0.81
N GLN A 523 -2.73 21.31 -0.85
CA GLN A 523 -2.34 22.65 -0.42
C GLN A 523 -3.35 23.11 0.64
N MET A 524 -2.89 23.28 1.88
CA MET A 524 -3.75 23.57 3.02
C MET A 524 -4.08 25.06 3.20
N GLY A 525 -3.29 25.95 2.59
CA GLY A 525 -3.61 27.38 2.53
C GLY A 525 -2.95 28.14 3.65
N GLY A 526 -3.68 29.07 4.28
CA GLY A 526 -3.22 29.72 5.50
C GLY A 526 -4.13 29.38 6.67
N GLY A 527 -3.68 29.63 7.90
CA GLY A 527 -4.38 29.23 9.12
C GLY A 527 -3.58 28.18 9.87
N ASN A 528 -4.04 27.76 11.05
CA ASN A 528 -3.38 26.68 11.78
C ASN A 528 -4.00 25.34 11.35
N ASP A 529 -3.45 24.74 10.31
CA ASP A 529 -4.06 23.60 9.64
C ASP A 529 -3.69 22.27 10.29
N THR A 530 -4.58 21.29 10.15
CA THR A 530 -4.34 19.92 10.60
C THR A 530 -4.50 18.93 9.47
N LEU A 531 -3.41 18.24 9.11
CA LEU A 531 -3.42 17.13 8.16
C LEU A 531 -3.05 15.82 8.87
N ILE A 532 -3.96 14.85 8.89
CA ILE A 532 -3.72 13.51 9.42
C ILE A 532 -3.76 12.49 8.29
N ASN A 533 -2.64 11.80 8.06
CA ASN A 533 -2.52 10.80 7.00
C ASN A 533 -2.26 9.39 7.55
N TYR A 534 -3.18 8.49 7.22
CA TYR A 534 -3.05 7.03 7.33
C TYR A 534 -2.99 6.36 5.94
N GLY A 535 -3.45 7.04 4.89
CA GLY A 535 -3.57 6.53 3.53
C GLY A 535 -2.45 6.96 2.58
N ARG A 536 -2.76 6.99 1.29
CA ARG A 536 -1.82 7.40 0.23
C ARG A 536 -2.06 8.85 -0.19
N ILE A 537 -0.99 9.64 -0.27
CA ILE A 537 -0.97 10.98 -0.90
C ILE A 537 0.14 10.99 -1.95
N GLU A 538 -0.18 11.38 -3.18
CA GLU A 538 0.79 11.42 -4.29
C GLU A 538 0.66 12.70 -5.11
N GLY A 539 1.78 13.39 -5.28
CA GLY A 539 1.94 14.45 -6.28
C GLY A 539 2.69 13.93 -7.49
N LYS A 540 2.01 13.81 -8.65
CA LYS A 540 2.65 13.33 -9.88
C LYS A 540 3.74 14.26 -10.43
N ASN A 541 3.76 15.52 -9.99
CA ASN A 541 4.83 16.48 -10.26
C ASN A 541 5.99 16.42 -9.24
N GLY A 542 5.92 15.54 -8.25
CA GLY A 542 6.91 15.41 -7.17
C GLY A 542 6.62 16.23 -5.91
N LEU A 543 5.52 16.99 -5.85
CA LEU A 543 5.12 17.82 -4.70
C LEU A 543 3.85 17.23 -4.07
N ALA A 544 3.92 16.68 -2.86
CA ALA A 544 2.79 15.95 -2.26
C ALA A 544 1.94 16.82 -1.34
N ILE A 545 2.58 17.53 -0.41
CA ILE A 545 1.91 18.28 0.66
C ILE A 545 2.59 19.64 0.81
N ASP A 546 1.79 20.69 0.84
CA ASP A 546 2.16 22.04 1.25
C ASP A 546 1.18 22.50 2.32
N MET A 547 1.67 22.72 3.55
CA MET A 547 0.84 23.14 4.67
C MET A 547 0.57 24.66 4.64
N GLY A 548 1.49 25.45 4.09
CA GLY A 548 1.27 26.86 3.80
C GLY A 548 1.62 27.80 4.95
N ASP A 549 0.77 28.80 5.26
CA ASP A 549 1.07 29.84 6.26
C ASP A 549 0.32 29.57 7.58
N GLY A 550 1.00 29.52 8.72
CA GLY A 550 0.39 29.36 10.04
C GLY A 550 1.16 28.36 10.90
N ASP A 551 0.66 28.06 12.10
CA ASP A 551 1.28 27.06 12.98
C ASP A 551 0.63 25.69 12.72
N ASP A 552 1.17 24.93 11.78
CA ASP A 552 0.51 23.74 11.23
C ASP A 552 0.82 22.43 11.97
N SER A 553 -0.09 21.46 11.84
CA SER A 553 0.06 20.10 12.38
C SER A 553 -0.07 19.04 11.29
N LEU A 554 1.06 18.45 10.90
CA LEU A 554 1.11 17.29 10.02
C LEU A 554 1.34 16.00 10.81
N GLN A 555 0.42 15.03 10.70
CA GLN A 555 0.55 13.71 11.33
C GLN A 555 0.65 12.59 10.29
N LEU A 556 1.82 11.97 10.19
CA LEU A 556 2.10 10.84 9.31
C LEU A 556 2.06 9.54 10.10
N LEU A 557 0.87 8.95 10.22
CA LEU A 557 0.55 7.85 11.15
C LEU A 557 0.38 6.49 10.47
N GLY A 558 0.63 6.44 9.16
CA GLY A 558 0.55 5.26 8.32
C GLY A 558 0.64 5.63 6.84
N GLY A 559 0.41 4.66 5.97
CA GLY A 559 0.27 4.89 4.54
C GLY A 559 1.57 5.31 3.85
N THR A 560 1.46 6.07 2.75
CA THR A 560 2.62 6.47 1.95
C THR A 560 2.40 7.84 1.34
N VAL A 561 3.38 8.72 1.50
CA VAL A 561 3.43 10.01 0.81
C VAL A 561 4.49 9.93 -0.30
N ILE A 562 4.10 10.26 -1.54
CA ILE A 562 4.99 10.29 -2.70
C ILE A 562 5.10 11.72 -3.22
N GLY A 563 6.24 12.34 -2.94
CA GLY A 563 6.56 13.72 -3.26
C GLY A 563 7.14 14.44 -2.05
N THR A 564 7.51 15.71 -2.21
CA THR A 564 7.99 16.56 -1.13
C THR A 564 6.85 16.98 -0.21
N ILE A 565 7.21 17.29 1.03
CA ILE A 565 6.33 17.75 2.09
C ILE A 565 6.95 19.05 2.63
N ASN A 566 6.18 20.12 2.60
CA ASN A 566 6.57 21.42 3.11
C ASN A 566 5.62 21.84 4.24
N GLY A 567 6.15 22.14 5.42
CA GLY A 567 5.36 22.71 6.51
C GLY A 567 5.12 24.21 6.32
N GLY A 568 5.88 24.89 5.47
CA GLY A 568 5.59 26.27 5.08
C GLY A 568 6.13 27.30 6.07
N ALA A 569 5.32 28.30 6.40
CA ALA A 569 5.72 29.45 7.21
C ALA A 569 4.97 29.48 8.54
N GLY A 570 5.70 29.45 9.64
CA GLY A 570 5.13 29.52 10.98
C GLY A 570 5.96 28.66 11.92
N ILE A 571 5.31 28.07 12.92
CA ILE A 571 5.92 27.08 13.81
C ILE A 571 5.20 25.75 13.64
N ASP A 572 5.74 24.92 12.75
CA ASP A 572 5.05 23.74 12.27
C ASP A 572 5.44 22.49 13.04
N THR A 573 4.48 21.59 13.19
CA THR A 573 4.63 20.36 13.94
C THR A 573 4.47 19.12 13.05
N LEU A 574 5.55 18.36 12.91
CA LEU A 574 5.51 17.02 12.34
C LEU A 574 5.37 15.97 13.44
N THR A 575 4.28 15.20 13.39
CA THR A 575 4.09 13.98 14.19
C THR A 575 4.22 12.74 13.32
N THR A 576 5.03 11.77 13.74
CA THR A 576 5.21 10.51 13.03
C THR A 576 4.78 9.31 13.87
N GLY A 577 4.24 8.29 13.20
CA GLY A 577 3.96 6.96 13.75
C GLY A 577 4.30 5.87 12.73
N GLY A 578 4.34 4.61 13.16
CA GLY A 578 4.76 3.49 12.31
C GLY A 578 6.21 3.62 11.84
N THR A 579 6.53 3.12 10.64
CA THR A 579 7.89 3.21 10.08
C THR A 579 7.97 4.35 9.07
N GLN A 580 8.75 5.39 9.37
CA GLN A 580 9.00 6.54 8.52
C GLN A 580 10.49 6.69 8.23
N THR A 581 10.86 6.92 6.97
CA THR A 581 12.24 7.21 6.58
C THR A 581 12.25 8.32 5.55
N PHE A 582 12.98 9.40 5.87
CA PHE A 582 13.05 10.59 5.04
C PHE A 582 14.46 10.75 4.46
N ALA A 583 14.52 10.96 3.14
CA ALA A 583 15.72 11.35 2.42
C ALA A 583 15.85 12.88 2.38
N ALA A 584 17.07 13.37 2.10
CA ALA A 584 17.31 14.81 1.94
C ALA A 584 16.38 15.42 0.88
N GLY A 585 15.82 16.59 1.18
CA GLY A 585 14.95 17.35 0.27
C GLY A 585 13.49 16.86 0.20
N VAL A 586 13.13 15.78 0.92
CA VAL A 586 11.74 15.29 0.95
C VAL A 586 10.88 16.06 1.95
N LEU A 587 11.43 16.49 3.09
CA LEU A 587 10.71 17.15 4.16
C LEU A 587 11.42 18.45 4.55
N SER A 588 10.68 19.56 4.61
CA SER A 588 11.16 20.90 5.00
C SER A 588 10.10 21.69 5.76
N GLY A 589 10.52 22.78 6.43
CA GLY A 589 9.61 23.73 7.08
C GLY A 589 8.91 23.17 8.31
N PHE A 590 9.61 22.37 9.14
CA PHE A 590 9.07 21.91 10.42
C PHE A 590 10.05 22.20 11.54
N GLU A 591 9.57 22.81 12.61
CA GLU A 591 10.35 23.19 13.78
C GLU A 591 10.09 22.24 14.95
N ASN A 592 8.88 21.71 15.09
CA ASN A 592 8.51 20.80 16.17
C ASN A 592 8.37 19.37 15.63
N TYR A 593 9.01 18.41 16.30
CA TYR A 593 8.99 17.01 15.91
C TYR A 593 8.49 16.14 17.07
N VAL A 594 7.48 15.31 16.79
CA VAL A 594 6.95 14.33 17.74
C VAL A 594 6.98 12.94 17.11
N VAL A 595 7.88 12.08 17.58
CA VAL A 595 7.85 10.66 17.22
C VAL A 595 6.93 9.95 18.20
N ARG A 596 5.68 9.71 17.77
CA ARG A 596 4.62 9.18 18.63
C ARG A 596 4.80 7.70 18.96
N ASP A 597 5.11 6.90 17.94
CA ASP A 597 5.37 5.46 18.02
C ASP A 597 6.20 5.00 16.80
N GLY A 598 6.59 3.72 16.80
CA GLY A 598 7.29 3.12 15.66
C GLY A 598 8.73 3.64 15.48
N VAL A 599 9.22 3.72 14.24
CA VAL A 599 10.59 4.13 13.91
C VAL A 599 10.54 5.31 12.95
N THR A 600 11.17 6.42 13.31
CA THR A 600 11.39 7.57 12.43
C THR A 600 12.87 7.78 12.18
N ARG A 601 13.25 7.80 10.90
CA ARG A 601 14.64 7.94 10.48
C ARG A 601 14.83 9.11 9.51
N PHE A 602 15.77 9.99 9.83
CA PHE A 602 16.21 11.07 8.96
C PHE A 602 17.61 10.76 8.44
N ASN A 603 17.76 10.62 7.11
CA ASN A 603 19.05 10.30 6.47
C ASN A 603 19.82 11.56 6.01
N TYR A 604 19.59 12.69 6.67
CA TYR A 604 20.13 13.99 6.29
C TYR A 604 20.19 14.93 7.50
N ASP A 605 20.81 16.09 7.32
CA ASP A 605 20.89 17.14 8.33
C ASP A 605 19.52 17.79 8.53
N LEU A 606 19.05 17.86 9.76
CA LEU A 606 17.84 18.63 10.05
C LEU A 606 18.20 20.12 10.07
N GLY A 607 17.29 20.93 9.54
CA GLY A 607 17.38 22.39 9.57
C GLY A 607 17.11 22.95 10.98
N THR A 608 16.33 24.01 11.05
CA THR A 608 15.89 24.58 12.32
C THR A 608 14.95 23.61 13.03
N VAL A 609 15.34 23.18 14.25
CA VAL A 609 14.46 22.40 15.13
C VAL A 609 14.25 23.20 16.40
N SER A 610 13.00 23.50 16.74
CA SER A 610 12.62 24.10 18.01
C SER A 610 12.54 23.05 19.10
N ASN A 611 11.66 22.06 18.96
CA ASN A 611 11.49 21.00 19.95
C ASN A 611 11.46 19.63 19.30
N MET A 612 11.98 18.63 20.01
CA MET A 612 11.96 17.25 19.56
C MET A 612 11.56 16.33 20.71
N THR A 613 10.51 15.54 20.49
CA THR A 613 9.98 14.59 21.48
C THR A 613 9.92 13.19 20.88
N VAL A 614 10.50 12.21 21.57
CA VAL A 614 10.39 10.79 21.27
C VAL A 614 9.56 10.13 22.35
N ASN A 615 8.34 9.72 22.03
CA ASN A 615 7.43 9.12 23.00
C ASN A 615 7.83 7.69 23.38
N GLN A 616 7.26 7.17 24.46
CA GLN A 616 7.49 5.80 24.90
C GLN A 616 7.13 4.79 23.81
N GLY A 617 8.01 3.82 23.56
CA GLY A 617 7.84 2.82 22.51
C GLY A 617 8.20 3.29 21.09
N ALA A 618 8.53 4.58 20.92
CA ALA A 618 9.02 5.12 19.67
C ALA A 618 10.54 5.04 19.56
N VAL A 619 11.05 5.09 18.32
CA VAL A 619 12.48 5.10 17.99
C VAL A 619 12.74 6.25 17.04
N LEU A 620 13.71 7.11 17.39
CA LEU A 620 14.20 8.17 16.52
C LEU A 620 15.66 7.90 16.14
N GLN A 621 15.98 8.06 14.86
CA GLN A 621 17.35 8.08 14.38
C GLN A 621 17.56 9.22 13.39
N VAL A 622 18.39 10.20 13.77
CA VAL A 622 18.87 11.24 12.86
C VAL A 622 20.29 10.88 12.46
N ASN A 623 20.60 10.75 11.18
CA ASN A 623 21.96 10.40 10.72
C ASN A 623 22.79 11.62 10.36
N GLY A 624 22.16 12.72 9.98
CA GLY A 624 22.83 14.00 9.81
C GLY A 624 23.03 14.76 11.11
N ALA A 625 23.53 15.99 10.97
CA ALA A 625 23.60 16.97 12.02
C ALA A 625 22.21 17.47 12.41
N PHE A 626 22.01 17.72 13.70
CA PHE A 626 20.87 18.50 14.19
C PHE A 626 21.18 19.06 15.58
N GLY A 627 20.41 20.07 15.97
CA GLY A 627 20.32 20.59 17.32
C GLY A 627 18.95 21.24 17.51
N THR A 628 18.52 21.42 18.76
CA THR A 628 17.24 22.07 19.07
C THR A 628 17.50 23.46 19.62
N SER A 629 16.66 24.46 19.31
CA SER A 629 16.67 25.76 19.98
C SER A 629 15.93 25.73 21.33
N GLY A 630 14.94 24.85 21.44
CA GLY A 630 14.22 24.49 22.66
C GLY A 630 14.59 23.10 23.18
N ASN A 631 13.61 22.32 23.60
CA ASN A 631 13.81 21.09 24.38
C ASN A 631 14.01 19.83 23.52
N LEU A 632 14.78 18.88 24.06
CA LEU A 632 14.88 17.50 23.55
C LEU A 632 14.38 16.52 24.63
N ALA A 633 13.28 15.82 24.35
CA ALA A 633 12.67 14.85 25.24
C ALA A 633 12.73 13.43 24.66
N ILE A 634 13.31 12.48 25.40
CA ILE A 634 13.53 11.09 24.98
C ILE A 634 12.87 10.15 25.99
N ASN A 635 11.63 9.76 25.73
CA ASN A 635 10.87 8.78 26.50
C ASN A 635 10.85 7.39 25.85
N GLY A 636 11.22 7.30 24.56
CA GLY A 636 11.49 6.07 23.80
C GLY A 636 12.98 5.86 23.55
N ALA A 637 13.36 5.37 22.38
CA ALA A 637 14.77 5.18 22.00
C ALA A 637 15.28 6.27 21.05
N PHE A 638 16.39 6.90 21.39
CA PHE A 638 17.14 7.77 20.48
C PHE A 638 18.43 7.06 20.06
N GLN A 639 18.50 6.69 18.78
CA GLN A 639 19.58 5.87 18.23
C GLN A 639 20.79 6.69 17.80
N ALA A 640 21.97 6.07 17.87
CA ALA A 640 23.19 6.64 17.32
C ALA A 640 23.08 6.76 15.80
N ALA A 641 23.73 7.77 15.22
CA ALA A 641 23.82 7.90 13.76
C ALA A 641 24.54 6.68 13.15
N GLU A 642 24.24 6.38 11.89
CA GLU A 642 25.02 5.41 11.12
C GLU A 642 26.45 5.90 10.81
N GLY A 643 27.32 4.96 10.40
CA GLY A 643 28.73 5.25 10.14
C GLY A 643 29.57 5.31 11.42
N THR A 644 30.81 5.77 11.26
CA THR A 644 31.85 5.78 12.31
C THR A 644 32.09 7.16 12.92
N ALA A 645 31.54 8.22 12.34
CA ALA A 645 31.67 9.57 12.86
C ALA A 645 30.88 9.73 14.17
N THR A 646 31.47 10.46 15.11
CA THR A 646 30.80 10.90 16.33
C THR A 646 30.32 12.34 16.14
N ARG A 647 29.32 12.76 16.91
CA ARG A 647 28.68 14.07 16.76
C ARG A 647 28.43 14.78 18.08
N THR A 648 28.28 16.09 17.99
CA THR A 648 27.77 16.92 19.09
C THR A 648 26.37 17.40 18.74
N ILE A 649 25.41 17.15 19.63
CA ILE A 649 24.03 17.63 19.54
C ILE A 649 23.87 18.78 20.53
N ASN A 650 23.56 19.97 20.03
CA ASN A 650 23.29 21.14 20.87
C ASN A 650 21.79 21.23 21.15
N VAL A 651 21.42 21.35 22.42
CA VAL A 651 20.04 21.52 22.89
C VAL A 651 19.96 22.87 23.58
N GLY A 652 19.27 23.83 22.96
CA GLY A 652 19.15 25.21 23.46
C GLY A 652 18.31 25.32 24.74
N GLY A 653 17.36 24.39 24.92
CA GLY A 653 16.56 24.24 26.14
C GLY A 653 17.04 23.09 27.03
N ASN A 654 16.07 22.39 27.63
CA ASN A 654 16.31 21.25 28.51
C ASN A 654 16.44 19.94 27.73
N LEU A 655 17.30 19.04 28.22
CA LEU A 655 17.30 17.62 27.86
C LEU A 655 16.55 16.82 28.93
N SER A 656 15.61 15.97 28.53
CA SER A 656 14.97 15.01 29.45
C SER A 656 14.98 13.61 28.87
N VAL A 657 15.55 12.64 29.59
CA VAL A 657 15.46 11.21 29.26
C VAL A 657 14.57 10.53 30.31
N GLY A 658 13.43 10.01 29.87
CA GLY A 658 12.46 9.35 30.75
C GLY A 658 12.96 8.00 31.29
N SER A 659 12.26 7.44 32.28
CA SER A 659 12.66 6.18 32.95
C SER A 659 12.65 4.95 32.03
N ASN A 660 11.93 5.00 30.92
CA ASN A 660 11.96 3.98 29.86
C ASN A 660 12.74 4.45 28.62
N GLY A 661 13.37 5.62 28.71
CA GLY A 661 14.13 6.22 27.63
C GLY A 661 15.45 5.46 27.41
N THR A 662 15.79 5.19 26.16
CA THR A 662 17.08 4.65 25.76
C THR A 662 17.84 5.70 24.97
N LEU A 663 19.01 6.11 25.47
CA LEU A 663 19.94 6.98 24.76
C LEU A 663 21.11 6.15 24.24
N GLN A 664 21.19 5.98 22.92
CA GLN A 664 22.37 5.40 22.30
C GLN A 664 23.44 6.46 22.08
N VAL A 665 24.68 6.12 22.42
CA VAL A 665 25.84 7.01 22.31
C VAL A 665 26.88 6.33 21.44
N ALA A 666 27.17 6.86 20.25
CA ALA A 666 28.28 6.33 19.45
C ALA A 666 29.61 6.53 20.20
N VAL A 667 30.43 5.48 20.29
CA VAL A 667 31.79 5.55 20.83
C VAL A 667 32.78 5.07 19.77
N ALA A 668 33.76 5.91 19.47
CA ALA A 668 34.74 5.69 18.41
C ALA A 668 36.15 6.08 18.89
N GLY A 669 36.91 5.10 19.38
CA GLY A 669 38.27 5.36 19.86
C GLY A 669 38.26 6.33 21.05
N PRO A 670 38.99 7.46 20.99
CA PRO A 670 38.96 8.48 22.04
C PRO A 670 37.77 9.45 21.93
N GLN A 671 36.90 9.31 20.93
CA GLN A 671 35.77 10.20 20.70
C GLN A 671 34.44 9.49 20.99
N ALA A 672 33.41 10.25 21.33
CA ALA A 672 32.06 9.77 21.49
C ALA A 672 31.05 10.85 21.10
N ASP A 673 29.81 10.44 20.87
CA ASP A 673 28.70 11.37 20.79
C ASP A 673 28.59 12.19 22.08
N ARG A 674 28.22 13.46 21.94
CA ARG A 674 28.03 14.40 23.05
C ARG A 674 26.73 15.18 22.88
N ILE A 675 25.97 15.33 23.96
CA ILE A 675 24.85 16.28 24.02
C ILE A 675 25.24 17.47 24.89
N ASN A 676 25.05 18.68 24.39
CA ASN A 676 25.26 19.93 25.13
C ASN A 676 23.90 20.61 25.34
N ALA A 677 23.37 20.54 26.55
CA ALA A 677 22.17 21.28 26.95
C ALA A 677 22.54 22.65 27.51
N ALA A 678 22.01 23.74 26.93
CA ALA A 678 22.12 25.07 27.50
C ALA A 678 21.16 25.25 28.70
N GLY A 679 20.04 24.52 28.73
CA GLY A 679 19.20 24.37 29.90
C GLY A 679 19.73 23.34 30.90
N SER A 680 18.80 22.74 31.65
CA SER A 680 19.06 21.61 32.55
C SER A 680 19.00 20.29 31.78
N ALA A 681 19.72 19.27 32.27
CA ALA A 681 19.58 17.91 31.75
C ALA A 681 19.12 16.96 32.87
N THR A 682 18.11 16.15 32.59
CA THR A 682 17.60 15.14 33.52
C THR A 682 17.62 13.76 32.86
N LEU A 683 18.26 12.80 33.52
CA LEU A 683 18.13 11.37 33.21
C LEU A 683 17.38 10.73 34.37
N ALA A 684 16.13 10.32 34.13
CA ALA A 684 15.28 9.75 35.17
C ALA A 684 15.75 8.34 35.58
N ASN A 685 15.43 7.94 36.81
CA ASN A 685 15.78 6.62 37.33
C ASN A 685 15.19 5.50 36.45
N GLY A 686 16.02 4.53 36.08
CA GLY A 686 15.66 3.43 35.17
C GLY A 686 15.99 3.69 33.69
N ALA A 687 16.32 4.92 33.29
CA ALA A 687 16.75 5.21 31.92
C ALA A 687 17.94 4.33 31.50
N THR A 688 18.00 3.98 30.21
CA THR A 688 19.07 3.15 29.64
C THR A 688 20.03 4.01 28.83
N LEU A 689 21.32 3.89 29.12
CA LEU A 689 22.38 4.41 28.27
C LEU A 689 23.05 3.23 27.54
N GLN A 690 23.04 3.27 26.22
CA GLN A 690 23.57 2.20 25.39
C GLN A 690 24.73 2.71 24.52
N PRO A 691 26.00 2.45 24.90
CA PRO A 691 27.14 2.73 24.03
C PRO A 691 27.07 1.89 22.75
N VAL A 692 27.30 2.53 21.61
CA VAL A 692 27.35 1.88 20.29
C VAL A 692 28.78 1.95 19.77
N VAL A 693 29.49 0.83 19.81
CA VAL A 693 30.90 0.74 19.40
C VAL A 693 31.00 0.92 17.88
N LYS A 694 31.67 2.00 17.46
CA LYS A 694 31.92 2.34 16.05
C LYS A 694 33.33 2.00 15.60
N THR A 695 34.29 2.17 16.49
CA THR A 695 35.69 1.77 16.29
C THR A 695 36.22 1.21 17.60
N TYR A 696 37.39 0.56 17.56
CA TYR A 696 38.01 -0.02 18.74
C TYR A 696 38.08 0.97 19.91
N VAL A 697 37.58 0.54 21.07
CA VAL A 697 37.55 1.37 22.29
C VAL A 697 38.81 1.10 23.12
N PRO A 698 39.70 2.07 23.35
CA PRO A 698 40.86 1.88 24.22
C PRO A 698 40.44 1.52 25.65
N ASN A 699 41.28 0.76 26.35
CA ASN A 699 41.04 0.50 27.77
C ASN A 699 41.04 1.82 28.55
N THR A 700 40.07 2.00 29.45
CA THR A 700 39.87 3.24 30.24
C THR A 700 39.50 4.49 29.43
N ALA A 701 39.04 4.31 28.18
CA ALA A 701 38.51 5.42 27.41
C ALA A 701 37.43 6.17 28.20
N ARG A 702 37.51 7.49 28.22
CA ARG A 702 36.69 8.38 29.05
C ARG A 702 36.15 9.50 28.18
N TRP A 703 34.84 9.68 28.16
CA TRP A 703 34.16 10.67 27.33
C TRP A 703 33.16 11.48 28.12
N THR A 704 33.12 12.79 27.89
CA THR A 704 31.98 13.62 28.28
C THR A 704 30.88 13.43 27.25
N ILE A 705 29.84 12.69 27.61
CA ILE A 705 28.73 12.33 26.71
C ILE A 705 27.53 13.28 26.86
N LEU A 706 27.47 14.01 27.97
CA LEU A 706 26.45 15.02 28.23
C LEU A 706 27.02 16.14 29.09
N SER A 707 26.70 17.38 28.74
CA SER A 707 26.95 18.58 29.55
C SER A 707 25.68 19.41 29.65
N ALA A 708 25.39 19.98 30.84
CA ALA A 708 24.22 20.83 31.06
C ALA A 708 24.60 22.17 31.71
N ALA A 709 24.36 23.30 31.07
CA ALA A 709 24.78 24.58 31.61
C ALA A 709 23.98 24.98 32.86
N SER A 710 22.68 24.63 32.93
CA SER A 710 21.79 24.96 34.05
C SER A 710 21.59 23.82 35.07
N GLY A 711 22.48 22.83 35.06
CA GLY A 711 22.50 21.73 36.04
C GLY A 711 22.14 20.36 35.46
N LEU A 712 22.79 19.32 35.99
CA LEU A 712 22.57 17.92 35.63
C LEU A 712 21.91 17.17 36.80
N SER A 713 20.73 16.59 36.58
CA SER A 713 20.02 15.73 37.52
C SER A 713 20.06 14.28 37.04
N VAL A 714 20.89 13.45 37.69
CA VAL A 714 21.02 12.02 37.40
C VAL A 714 21.49 11.27 38.65
N ASP A 715 20.85 10.14 38.95
CA ASP A 715 21.41 9.14 39.87
C ASP A 715 22.03 8.01 39.06
N VAL A 716 23.34 8.10 38.86
CA VAL A 716 24.11 7.15 38.02
C VAL A 716 24.01 5.70 38.50
N SER A 717 23.63 5.45 39.76
CA SER A 717 23.44 4.09 40.28
C SER A 717 22.15 3.43 39.80
N THR A 718 21.21 4.22 39.27
CA THR A 718 19.90 3.76 38.79
C THR A 718 19.80 3.71 37.26
N ILE A 719 20.82 4.23 36.55
CA ILE A 719 20.90 4.19 35.10
C ILE A 719 21.34 2.80 34.66
N GLN A 720 20.62 2.21 33.71
CA GLN A 720 20.99 0.94 33.12
C GLN A 720 22.09 1.16 32.07
N LEU A 721 23.21 0.46 32.21
CA LEU A 721 24.29 0.46 31.23
C LEU A 721 24.26 -0.84 30.44
N ALA A 722 24.27 -0.73 29.12
CA ALA A 722 24.37 -1.88 28.23
C ALA A 722 25.85 -2.22 28.00
N ASP A 723 26.41 -3.08 28.87
CA ASP A 723 27.75 -3.63 28.71
C ASP A 723 27.85 -4.55 27.49
N THR A 724 29.07 -4.73 26.99
CA THR A 724 29.36 -5.71 25.94
C THR A 724 30.15 -6.89 26.51
N ALA A 725 30.43 -7.90 25.68
CA ALA A 725 31.18 -9.07 26.10
C ALA A 725 32.59 -8.77 26.62
N THR A 726 33.19 -7.65 26.21
CA THR A 726 34.58 -7.27 26.51
C THR A 726 34.72 -5.92 27.21
N LEU A 727 33.64 -5.15 27.29
CA LEU A 727 33.63 -3.80 27.85
C LEU A 727 32.54 -3.66 28.92
N ASP A 728 32.96 -3.33 30.14
CA ASP A 728 32.07 -2.75 31.15
C ASP A 728 32.08 -1.24 30.99
N TYR A 729 30.93 -0.62 31.12
CA TYR A 729 30.80 0.82 31.18
C TYR A 729 30.52 1.30 32.60
N GLY A 730 31.04 2.49 32.91
CA GLY A 730 30.77 3.17 34.16
C GLY A 730 30.39 4.63 33.91
N LEU A 731 29.54 5.16 34.79
CA LEU A 731 29.11 6.55 34.76
C LEU A 731 29.63 7.31 35.97
N GLN A 732 30.04 8.55 35.74
CA GLN A 732 30.44 9.48 36.78
C GLN A 732 29.91 10.89 36.46
N VAL A 733 29.42 11.61 37.46
CA VAL A 733 29.13 13.04 37.35
C VAL A 733 30.36 13.84 37.76
N SER A 734 30.71 14.84 36.96
CA SER A 734 31.81 15.78 37.24
C SER A 734 31.32 17.21 36.98
N GLY A 735 30.89 17.91 38.04
CA GLY A 735 30.18 19.19 37.87
C GLY A 735 28.83 18.94 37.19
N ASN A 736 28.58 19.61 36.06
CA ASN A 736 27.38 19.39 35.25
C ASN A 736 27.62 18.47 34.03
N ASP A 737 28.74 17.74 34.02
CA ASP A 737 29.08 16.79 32.97
C ASP A 737 28.80 15.36 33.41
N LEU A 738 28.18 14.58 32.53
CA LEU A 738 28.09 13.12 32.64
C LEU A 738 29.23 12.49 31.84
N ILE A 739 30.05 11.72 32.54
CA ILE A 739 31.22 11.06 32.00
C ILE A 739 30.96 9.57 31.87
N LEU A 740 31.12 9.05 30.66
CA LEU A 740 31.14 7.62 30.36
C LEU A 740 32.58 7.13 30.36
N THR A 741 32.85 6.04 31.07
CA THR A 741 34.17 5.38 31.06
C THR A 741 33.99 3.93 30.62
N ALA A 742 34.81 3.47 29.68
CA ALA A 742 34.86 2.07 29.27
C ALA A 742 36.03 1.37 29.97
N ARG A 743 35.79 0.20 30.56
CA ARG A 743 36.81 -0.67 31.15
C ARG A 743 36.80 -2.00 30.42
N ARG A 744 37.95 -2.40 29.88
CA ARG A 744 38.08 -3.76 29.34
C ARG A 744 38.12 -4.75 30.49
N THR A 745 37.22 -5.72 30.47
CA THR A 745 37.06 -6.72 31.52
C THR A 745 37.68 -8.05 31.19
N ALA A 746 37.85 -8.30 29.89
CA ALA A 746 38.47 -9.49 29.37
C ALA A 746 39.13 -9.15 28.02
N SER A 747 40.33 -9.67 27.81
CA SER A 747 40.95 -9.70 26.48
C SER A 747 40.26 -10.74 25.58
N VAL A 748 40.54 -10.73 24.27
CA VAL A 748 40.00 -11.75 23.36
C VAL A 748 40.44 -13.15 23.83
N SER A 749 41.66 -13.29 24.33
CA SER A 749 42.18 -14.53 24.89
C SER A 749 41.52 -14.96 26.19
N ASP A 750 41.11 -14.03 27.06
CA ASP A 750 40.41 -14.36 28.32
C ASP A 750 39.00 -14.90 28.05
N VAL A 751 38.28 -14.33 27.07
CA VAL A 751 36.92 -14.77 26.73
C VAL A 751 36.93 -16.06 25.93
N SER A 752 37.85 -16.18 24.96
CA SER A 752 37.91 -17.33 24.05
C SER A 752 38.72 -18.51 24.58
N GLY A 753 39.70 -18.29 25.46
CA GLY A 753 40.63 -19.32 25.95
C GLY A 753 41.54 -19.92 24.87
N SER A 754 41.61 -19.31 23.67
CA SER A 754 42.22 -19.93 22.49
C SER A 754 43.56 -19.27 22.08
N PRO A 755 44.49 -20.03 21.46
CA PRO A 755 45.69 -19.46 20.83
C PRO A 755 45.38 -18.37 19.80
N LEU A 756 44.26 -18.51 19.06
CA LEU A 756 43.74 -17.49 18.15
C LEU A 756 43.40 -16.19 18.88
N GLY A 757 42.79 -16.27 20.06
CA GLY A 757 42.46 -15.09 20.87
C GLY A 757 43.70 -14.27 21.21
N ARG A 758 44.82 -14.92 21.57
CA ARG A 758 46.09 -14.22 21.81
C ARG A 758 46.67 -13.57 20.56
N ALA A 759 46.51 -14.21 19.39
CA ALA A 759 46.93 -13.63 18.12
C ALA A 759 46.08 -12.41 17.74
N LEU A 760 44.76 -12.45 18.00
CA LEU A 760 43.85 -11.31 17.82
C LEU A 760 44.19 -10.16 18.78
N ASP A 761 44.48 -10.44 20.05
CA ASP A 761 44.93 -9.44 21.02
C ASP A 761 46.24 -8.77 20.56
N ALA A 762 47.22 -9.56 20.11
CA ALA A 762 48.50 -9.06 19.60
C ALA A 762 48.35 -8.28 18.28
N LEU A 763 47.43 -8.70 17.40
CA LEU A 763 47.11 -8.01 16.16
C LEU A 763 46.48 -6.64 16.45
N GLY A 764 45.55 -6.56 17.40
CA GLY A 764 44.91 -5.31 17.81
C GLY A 764 45.84 -4.32 18.49
N ASN A 765 46.78 -4.81 19.30
CA ASN A 765 47.73 -3.95 20.02
C ASN A 765 48.83 -3.35 19.10
N ASN A 766 49.08 -3.93 17.93
CA ASN A 766 50.23 -3.57 17.09
C ASN A 766 49.85 -3.08 15.67
N SER A 767 48.55 -2.99 15.34
CA SER A 767 48.10 -2.66 13.98
C SER A 767 47.26 -1.39 13.92
N SER A 768 47.67 -0.43 13.08
CA SER A 768 46.88 0.73 12.69
C SER A 768 45.99 0.47 11.45
N ASN A 769 45.91 -0.78 10.99
CA ASN A 769 45.12 -1.14 9.81
C ASN A 769 43.62 -0.97 10.08
N ALA A 770 42.93 -0.17 9.26
CA ALA A 770 41.49 0.11 9.42
C ALA A 770 40.60 -1.14 9.40
N GLN A 771 40.93 -2.16 8.61
CA GLN A 771 40.18 -3.42 8.57
C GLN A 771 40.32 -4.20 9.87
N VAL A 772 41.50 -4.17 10.50
CA VAL A 772 41.74 -4.78 11.82
C VAL A 772 40.95 -4.04 12.90
N GLN A 773 40.98 -2.71 12.88
CA GLN A 773 40.23 -1.89 13.83
C GLN A 773 38.71 -2.12 13.71
N ASN A 774 38.18 -2.28 12.49
CA ASN A 774 36.78 -2.61 12.26
C ASN A 774 36.42 -4.02 12.76
N LEU A 775 37.27 -5.02 12.52
CA LEU A 775 37.07 -6.37 13.06
C LEU A 775 36.96 -6.33 14.59
N LEU A 776 37.89 -5.65 15.25
CA LEU A 776 37.93 -5.56 16.71
C LEU A 776 36.74 -4.77 17.25
N ALA A 777 36.34 -3.69 16.59
CA ALA A 777 35.15 -2.93 16.94
C ALA A 777 33.87 -3.78 16.86
N SER A 778 33.71 -4.55 15.79
CA SER A 778 32.57 -5.46 15.63
C SER A 778 32.57 -6.58 16.66
N LEU A 779 33.75 -7.07 17.07
CA LEU A 779 33.87 -8.02 18.17
C LEU A 779 33.49 -7.38 19.51
N ASP A 780 33.97 -6.16 19.79
CA ASP A 780 33.64 -5.40 21.00
C ASP A 780 32.15 -5.03 21.07
N ALA A 781 31.47 -4.89 19.94
CA ALA A 781 30.03 -4.61 19.88
C ALA A 781 29.15 -5.81 20.24
N LEU A 782 29.71 -7.02 20.38
CA LEU A 782 28.92 -8.22 20.68
C LEU A 782 28.45 -8.20 22.14
N PRO A 783 27.14 -8.37 22.39
CA PRO A 783 26.56 -8.13 23.72
C PRO A 783 26.83 -9.24 24.74
N THR A 784 27.24 -10.44 24.29
CA THR A 784 27.42 -11.59 25.19
C THR A 784 28.69 -12.35 24.90
N ALA A 785 29.30 -12.92 25.94
CA ALA A 785 30.47 -13.79 25.79
C ALA A 785 30.20 -15.01 24.88
N ALA A 786 28.96 -15.49 24.79
CA ALA A 786 28.59 -16.58 23.89
C ALA A 786 28.62 -16.14 22.41
N ALA A 787 28.02 -15.00 22.09
CA ALA A 787 28.08 -14.42 20.74
C ALA A 787 29.52 -14.09 20.34
N TYR A 788 30.30 -13.54 21.28
CA TYR A 788 31.72 -13.27 21.10
C TYR A 788 32.53 -14.53 20.77
N ARG A 789 32.39 -15.61 21.58
CA ARG A 789 33.05 -16.89 21.30
C ARG A 789 32.63 -17.50 19.97
N SER A 790 31.36 -17.35 19.59
CA SER A 790 30.88 -17.80 18.27
C SER A 790 31.54 -17.02 17.14
N ALA A 791 31.61 -15.69 17.24
CA ALA A 791 32.30 -14.84 16.28
C ALA A 791 33.79 -15.17 16.15
N VAL A 792 34.50 -15.36 17.28
CA VAL A 792 35.91 -15.78 17.26
C VAL A 792 36.10 -17.17 16.66
N ARG A 793 35.16 -18.12 16.87
CA ARG A 793 35.20 -19.44 16.21
C ARG A 793 35.04 -19.35 14.70
N GLN A 794 34.21 -18.44 14.19
CA GLN A 794 34.13 -18.17 12.73
C GLN A 794 35.45 -17.65 12.14
N LEU A 795 36.34 -17.10 12.97
CA LEU A 795 37.67 -16.66 12.57
C LEU A 795 38.72 -17.78 12.59
N GLN A 796 38.41 -18.98 13.08
CA GLN A 796 39.37 -20.09 13.11
C GLN A 796 39.61 -20.65 11.70
N PRO A 797 40.84 -21.11 11.39
CA PRO A 797 41.08 -21.91 10.19
C PRO A 797 40.32 -23.24 10.26
N GLU A 798 40.24 -23.95 9.14
CA GLU A 798 39.52 -25.22 9.05
C GLU A 798 40.14 -26.29 9.99
N THR A 799 39.43 -26.64 11.08
CA THR A 799 39.91 -27.58 12.11
C THR A 799 39.05 -28.84 12.22
N ASN A 800 37.90 -28.86 11.53
CA ASN A 800 36.90 -29.93 11.56
C ASN A 800 37.20 -31.08 10.57
N ARG A 801 38.30 -30.99 9.81
CA ARG A 801 38.81 -31.98 8.84
C ARG A 801 37.96 -32.10 7.58
N ALA A 802 37.21 -31.07 7.25
CA ALA A 802 36.30 -31.10 6.11
C ALA A 802 37.06 -31.31 4.79
N SER A 803 38.18 -30.60 4.57
CA SER A 803 39.01 -30.79 3.36
C SER A 803 39.62 -32.19 3.27
N GLN A 804 40.13 -32.71 4.39
CA GLN A 804 40.75 -34.04 4.46
C GLN A 804 39.71 -35.14 4.21
N GLN A 805 38.52 -35.01 4.80
CA GLN A 805 37.44 -35.96 4.61
C GLN A 805 36.95 -35.96 3.16
N ALA A 806 36.83 -34.80 2.51
CA ALA A 806 36.48 -34.71 1.09
C ALA A 806 37.50 -35.44 0.20
N ALA A 807 38.80 -35.23 0.42
CA ALA A 807 39.85 -35.92 -0.31
C ALA A 807 39.85 -37.44 -0.06
N GLN A 808 39.63 -37.87 1.19
CA GLN A 808 39.54 -39.28 1.57
C GLN A 808 38.32 -39.98 0.98
N ILE A 809 37.14 -39.35 0.99
CA ILE A 809 35.93 -39.90 0.36
C ILE A 809 36.10 -39.95 -1.15
N SER A 810 36.73 -38.93 -1.75
CA SER A 810 37.10 -38.90 -3.16
C SER A 810 37.93 -40.13 -3.56
N MET A 811 39.06 -40.38 -2.90
CA MET A 811 39.89 -41.55 -3.19
C MET A 811 39.22 -42.87 -2.77
N GLY A 812 38.53 -42.90 -1.63
CA GLY A 812 37.79 -44.07 -1.14
C GLY A 812 36.70 -44.53 -2.11
N SER A 813 36.02 -43.59 -2.78
CA SER A 813 35.06 -43.88 -3.83
C SER A 813 35.72 -44.61 -5.01
N VAL A 814 36.95 -44.23 -5.39
CA VAL A 814 37.70 -44.96 -6.44
C VAL A 814 38.22 -46.31 -5.93
N PHE A 815 38.64 -46.42 -4.66
CA PHE A 815 38.99 -47.72 -4.06
C PHE A 815 37.83 -48.72 -4.07
N SER A 816 36.61 -48.25 -3.86
CA SER A 816 35.43 -49.10 -3.98
C SER A 816 35.23 -49.59 -5.42
N ALA A 817 35.65 -48.79 -6.40
CA ALA A 817 35.65 -49.17 -7.80
C ALA A 817 36.67 -50.25 -8.11
N VAL A 818 37.60 -50.59 -7.23
CA VAL A 818 38.54 -51.71 -7.42
C VAL A 818 38.44 -52.77 -6.32
N ALA A 819 37.40 -52.72 -5.50
CA ALA A 819 37.17 -53.71 -4.45
C ALA A 819 36.60 -55.03 -5.02
N GLY A 820 36.89 -56.16 -4.35
CA GLY A 820 36.30 -57.46 -4.62
C GLY A 820 36.69 -58.06 -5.97
N ARG A 821 37.97 -57.97 -6.34
CA ARG A 821 38.46 -58.37 -7.68
C ARG A 821 38.80 -59.84 -7.75
N VAL A 822 39.14 -60.48 -6.63
CA VAL A 822 39.27 -61.95 -6.54
C VAL A 822 38.02 -62.69 -7.04
N ASP A 823 36.84 -62.08 -6.87
CA ASP A 823 35.57 -62.64 -7.34
C ASP A 823 35.46 -62.66 -8.88
N SER A 824 36.13 -61.74 -9.59
CA SER A 824 36.17 -61.72 -11.06
C SER A 824 37.06 -62.84 -11.64
N ALA A 825 38.13 -63.23 -10.92
CA ALA A 825 39.00 -64.34 -11.31
C ALA A 825 38.30 -65.71 -11.20
N ARG A 826 37.26 -65.83 -10.36
CA ARG A 826 36.55 -67.09 -10.04
C ARG A 826 35.33 -67.40 -10.93
N GLY A 827 34.98 -66.55 -11.89
CA GLY A 827 33.92 -66.82 -12.87
C GLY A 827 32.54 -67.20 -12.28
N ASP A 828 32.11 -66.51 -11.22
CA ASP A 828 30.83 -66.71 -10.52
C ASP A 828 30.64 -68.09 -9.82
N ALA A 829 31.72 -68.87 -9.61
CA ALA A 829 31.66 -70.15 -8.89
C ALA A 829 31.50 -70.00 -7.35
N PRO A 830 30.85 -70.95 -6.65
CA PRO A 830 30.69 -70.93 -5.18
C PRO A 830 32.03 -70.96 -4.44
N VAL A 831 32.19 -70.08 -3.45
CA VAL A 831 33.47 -69.77 -2.78
C VAL A 831 34.14 -70.95 -2.05
N ALA A 832 33.44 -72.08 -1.84
CA ALA A 832 34.04 -73.29 -1.24
C ALA A 832 33.73 -74.62 -1.96
N SER A 833 33.43 -74.63 -3.27
CA SER A 833 33.35 -75.90 -4.02
C SER A 833 34.75 -76.43 -4.37
N GLN A 834 35.50 -76.88 -3.37
CA GLN A 834 36.56 -77.88 -3.55
C GLN A 834 35.87 -79.21 -3.91
N GLY A 835 35.73 -79.52 -5.21
CA GLY A 835 35.16 -80.82 -5.62
C GLY A 835 34.67 -80.97 -7.06
N GLY A 836 34.78 -79.96 -7.92
CA GLY A 836 34.50 -80.11 -9.35
C GLY A 836 35.77 -79.95 -10.18
N SER A 837 36.33 -81.06 -10.68
CA SER A 837 37.38 -81.04 -11.70
C SER A 837 36.82 -80.46 -13.00
N GLY A 838 36.86 -79.15 -13.15
CA GLY A 838 36.77 -78.47 -14.43
C GLY A 838 38.15 -78.50 -15.08
N VAL A 839 38.24 -79.20 -16.21
CA VAL A 839 39.47 -79.49 -16.95
C VAL A 839 40.35 -78.25 -17.13
N ALA A 840 41.56 -78.28 -16.57
CA ALA A 840 42.65 -77.45 -17.04
C ALA A 840 43.09 -77.98 -18.42
N THR A 841 42.36 -77.61 -19.46
CA THR A 841 42.95 -77.62 -20.81
C THR A 841 43.92 -76.45 -20.85
N GLY A 842 45.21 -76.73 -21.00
CA GLY A 842 46.24 -75.71 -21.18
C GLY A 842 45.82 -74.68 -22.24
N GLU A 843 46.16 -73.41 -21.98
CA GLU A 843 45.71 -72.19 -22.65
C GLU A 843 44.31 -71.69 -22.24
N ALA A 844 44.20 -71.16 -21.02
CA ALA A 844 43.21 -70.11 -20.78
C ALA A 844 43.73 -68.85 -21.49
N ALA A 845 43.16 -68.51 -22.64
CA ALA A 845 43.41 -67.22 -23.29
C ALA A 845 43.25 -66.11 -22.23
N ALA A 846 44.24 -65.22 -22.09
CA ALA A 846 44.17 -64.08 -21.19
C ALA A 846 42.91 -63.27 -21.54
N ARG A 847 41.89 -63.35 -20.67
CA ARG A 847 40.63 -62.63 -20.89
C ARG A 847 40.81 -61.20 -20.41
N GLY A 848 40.62 -60.26 -21.32
CA GLY A 848 40.62 -58.85 -21.00
C GLY A 848 39.28 -58.44 -20.43
N ARG A 849 39.28 -57.55 -19.44
CA ARG A 849 38.06 -56.86 -19.00
C ARG A 849 38.31 -55.37 -19.01
N VAL A 850 37.39 -54.63 -19.62
CA VAL A 850 37.28 -53.19 -19.40
C VAL A 850 36.02 -52.91 -18.61
N TRP A 851 36.08 -51.92 -17.74
CA TRP A 851 34.92 -51.51 -16.95
C TRP A 851 34.89 -50.00 -16.78
N LEU A 852 33.66 -49.50 -16.65
CA LEU A 852 33.35 -48.12 -16.30
C LEU A 852 32.43 -48.14 -15.08
N GLN A 853 32.70 -47.27 -14.11
CA GLN A 853 31.93 -47.17 -12.88
C GLN A 853 31.60 -45.73 -12.53
N GLY A 854 30.31 -45.45 -12.36
CA GLY A 854 29.81 -44.23 -11.73
C GLY A 854 29.90 -44.33 -10.21
N LEU A 855 30.30 -43.23 -9.57
CA LEU A 855 30.54 -43.12 -8.13
C LEU A 855 29.70 -41.98 -7.56
N GLY A 856 29.04 -42.24 -6.44
CA GLY A 856 28.38 -41.21 -5.63
C GLY A 856 28.59 -41.50 -4.15
N ALA A 857 28.83 -40.48 -3.36
CA ALA A 857 28.92 -40.58 -1.91
C ALA A 857 28.29 -39.34 -1.29
N TRP A 858 27.64 -39.50 -0.14
CA TRP A 858 27.14 -38.39 0.64
C TRP A 858 27.12 -38.77 2.11
N GLY A 859 27.18 -37.79 3.00
CA GLY A 859 27.12 -38.06 4.41
C GLY A 859 27.16 -36.81 5.24
N ARG A 860 27.09 -37.00 6.55
CA ARG A 860 27.08 -35.91 7.51
C ARG A 860 27.91 -36.27 8.72
N GLN A 861 28.72 -35.33 9.17
CA GLN A 861 29.33 -35.34 10.50
C GLN A 861 28.70 -34.23 11.34
N GLN A 862 28.11 -34.58 12.47
CA GLN A 862 27.60 -33.60 13.44
C GLN A 862 28.75 -33.04 14.29
N ALA A 863 28.53 -31.89 14.95
CA ALA A 863 29.51 -31.30 15.86
C ALA A 863 29.96 -32.29 16.95
N ARG A 864 31.27 -32.35 17.18
CA ARG A 864 31.89 -33.30 18.11
C ARG A 864 33.22 -32.76 18.63
N ALA A 865 33.46 -32.97 19.93
CA ALA A 865 34.73 -32.66 20.60
C ALA A 865 35.28 -31.24 20.32
N GLY A 866 34.38 -30.26 20.16
CA GLY A 866 34.74 -28.86 19.92
C GLY A 866 34.83 -28.43 18.45
N ALA A 867 34.79 -29.35 17.47
CA ALA A 867 34.66 -29.00 16.06
C ALA A 867 33.20 -28.88 15.61
N ASP A 868 32.98 -27.93 14.70
CA ASP A 868 31.73 -27.74 13.97
C ASP A 868 31.48 -28.88 12.98
N GLY A 869 30.19 -29.23 12.77
CA GLY A 869 29.81 -30.28 11.83
C GLY A 869 29.93 -29.88 10.36
N TYR A 870 29.75 -30.84 9.45
CA TYR A 870 29.66 -30.61 8.01
C TYR A 870 28.84 -31.69 7.30
N ASP A 871 28.25 -31.33 6.18
CA ASP A 871 27.72 -32.25 5.18
C ASP A 871 28.78 -32.46 4.09
N VAL A 872 28.95 -33.69 3.62
CA VAL A 872 29.89 -34.04 2.56
C VAL A 872 29.16 -34.71 1.41
N SER A 873 29.54 -34.38 0.18
CA SER A 873 29.08 -35.04 -1.03
C SER A 873 30.25 -35.23 -1.98
N ALA A 874 30.33 -36.39 -2.62
CA ALA A 874 31.30 -36.65 -3.67
C ALA A 874 30.63 -37.39 -4.82
N TYR A 875 31.10 -37.13 -6.03
CA TYR A 875 30.68 -37.87 -7.21
C TYR A 875 31.85 -37.96 -8.19
N GLY A 876 31.80 -38.95 -9.06
CA GLY A 876 32.86 -39.13 -10.03
C GLY A 876 32.68 -40.36 -10.89
N MET A 877 33.70 -40.63 -11.68
CA MET A 877 33.75 -41.78 -12.57
C MET A 877 35.13 -42.41 -12.47
N ALA A 878 35.16 -43.74 -12.47
CA ALA A 878 36.37 -44.52 -12.59
C ALA A 878 36.25 -45.47 -13.78
N ALA A 879 37.35 -45.61 -14.52
CA ALA A 879 37.49 -46.61 -15.56
C ALA A 879 38.69 -47.49 -15.23
N GLY A 880 38.68 -48.72 -15.74
CA GLY A 880 39.81 -49.60 -15.57
C GLY A 880 39.84 -50.72 -16.59
N MET A 881 41.02 -51.31 -16.69
CA MET A 881 41.29 -52.49 -17.49
C MET A 881 41.94 -53.56 -16.62
N GLU A 882 41.56 -54.81 -16.85
CA GLU A 882 42.01 -55.97 -16.10
C GLU A 882 42.39 -57.09 -17.05
N THR A 883 43.30 -57.93 -16.61
CA THR A 883 43.64 -59.18 -17.27
C THR A 883 43.68 -60.30 -16.24
N ASP A 884 43.20 -61.47 -16.63
CA ASP A 884 43.48 -62.70 -15.89
C ASP A 884 44.94 -63.08 -16.16
N LEU A 885 45.76 -63.14 -15.11
CA LEU A 885 47.16 -63.60 -15.16
C LEU A 885 47.22 -65.14 -15.14
N SER A 886 46.27 -65.76 -14.45
CA SER A 886 46.03 -67.20 -14.41
C SER A 886 44.56 -67.46 -14.07
N ALA A 887 44.14 -68.73 -13.98
CA ALA A 887 42.79 -69.10 -13.54
C ALA A 887 42.46 -68.69 -12.08
N ARG A 888 43.42 -68.11 -11.36
CA ARG A 888 43.33 -67.76 -9.94
C ARG A 888 43.80 -66.33 -9.64
N GLU A 889 44.25 -65.58 -10.64
CA GLU A 889 44.93 -64.31 -10.43
C GLU A 889 44.44 -63.26 -11.44
N VAL A 890 44.04 -62.10 -10.93
CA VAL A 890 43.67 -60.94 -11.74
C VAL A 890 44.54 -59.76 -11.35
N ALA A 891 45.00 -59.00 -12.34
CA ALA A 891 45.60 -57.69 -12.13
C ALA A 891 44.93 -56.65 -13.02
N GLY A 892 44.92 -55.40 -12.56
CA GLY A 892 44.34 -54.30 -13.33
C GLY A 892 44.88 -52.94 -12.97
N LEU A 893 44.61 -52.01 -13.87
CA LEU A 893 44.88 -50.58 -13.71
C LEU A 893 43.57 -49.81 -13.70
N THR A 894 43.55 -48.69 -12.97
CA THR A 894 42.41 -47.78 -12.90
C THR A 894 42.82 -46.32 -13.00
N LEU A 895 41.96 -45.54 -13.63
CA LEU A 895 41.99 -44.08 -13.67
C LEU A 895 40.64 -43.59 -13.15
N GLY A 896 40.65 -42.61 -12.25
CA GLY A 896 39.44 -42.00 -11.70
C GLY A 896 39.51 -40.48 -11.69
N TYR A 897 38.39 -39.82 -11.97
CA TYR A 897 38.20 -38.41 -11.70
C TYR A 897 37.01 -38.24 -10.77
N THR A 898 37.20 -37.45 -9.72
CA THR A 898 36.18 -37.23 -8.68
C THR A 898 36.14 -35.77 -8.27
N ARG A 899 34.94 -35.29 -7.99
CA ARG A 899 34.72 -34.02 -7.31
C ARG A 899 34.05 -34.30 -5.97
N ALA A 900 34.63 -33.76 -4.90
CA ALA A 900 34.06 -33.83 -3.55
C ALA A 900 33.89 -32.42 -3.00
N GLY A 901 32.86 -32.23 -2.17
CA GLY A 901 32.57 -30.96 -1.53
C GLY A 901 32.06 -31.16 -0.11
N THR A 902 32.47 -30.29 0.81
CA THR A 902 31.91 -30.18 2.16
C THR A 902 31.27 -28.84 2.37
N ARG A 903 30.12 -28.82 3.05
CA ARG A 903 29.46 -27.60 3.54
C ARG A 903 29.41 -27.63 5.05
N GLY A 904 29.95 -26.61 5.70
CA GLY A 904 29.98 -26.51 7.15
C GLY A 904 28.60 -26.23 7.76
N SER A 905 28.46 -26.61 9.03
CA SER A 905 27.30 -26.32 9.88
C SER A 905 27.78 -25.69 11.19
N ASP A 906 26.86 -25.32 12.09
CA ASP A 906 27.20 -24.65 13.36
C ASP A 906 27.99 -23.34 13.12
N ASN A 907 29.15 -23.11 13.77
CA ASN A 907 29.94 -21.89 13.52
C ASN A 907 30.71 -21.94 12.19
N ALA A 908 30.73 -23.08 11.51
CA ALA A 908 31.24 -23.21 10.16
C ALA A 908 30.14 -23.07 9.09
N SER A 909 28.93 -22.63 9.45
CA SER A 909 27.84 -22.43 8.49
C SER A 909 28.24 -21.42 7.41
N GLY A 910 28.11 -21.83 6.14
CA GLY A 910 28.58 -21.05 4.98
C GLY A 910 30.05 -21.25 4.63
N ASN A 911 30.79 -22.07 5.38
CA ASN A 911 32.11 -22.53 4.95
C ASN A 911 31.94 -23.66 3.94
N ASP A 912 32.70 -23.60 2.85
CA ASP A 912 32.66 -24.60 1.79
C ASP A 912 34.09 -25.02 1.41
N VAL A 913 34.29 -26.31 1.16
CA VAL A 913 35.54 -26.81 0.55
C VAL A 913 35.18 -27.71 -0.60
N ASN A 914 35.76 -27.46 -1.76
CA ASN A 914 35.63 -28.28 -2.96
C ASN A 914 37.00 -28.87 -3.32
N VAL A 915 37.00 -30.14 -3.71
CA VAL A 915 38.19 -30.91 -4.07
C VAL A 915 37.97 -31.55 -5.42
N ASP A 916 38.80 -31.16 -6.38
CA ASP A 916 38.92 -31.82 -7.68
C ASP A 916 40.13 -32.76 -7.65
N ALA A 917 39.90 -34.04 -7.90
CA ALA A 917 40.95 -35.05 -7.79
C ALA A 917 41.01 -36.00 -8.97
N VAL A 918 42.24 -36.28 -9.42
CA VAL A 918 42.58 -37.29 -10.42
C VAL A 918 43.36 -38.40 -9.72
N HIS A 919 42.93 -39.65 -9.88
CA HIS A 919 43.49 -40.83 -9.23
C HIS A 919 44.00 -41.82 -10.27
N VAL A 920 45.18 -42.38 -10.03
CA VAL A 920 45.74 -43.48 -10.82
C VAL A 920 46.17 -44.58 -9.86
N GLY A 921 45.85 -45.83 -10.19
CA GLY A 921 46.23 -46.94 -9.34
C GLY A 921 46.23 -48.29 -10.02
N GLY A 922 46.78 -49.26 -9.30
CA GLY A 922 46.82 -50.66 -9.69
C GLY A 922 46.24 -51.55 -8.59
N TYR A 923 45.73 -52.70 -8.98
CA TYR A 923 45.18 -53.68 -8.05
C TYR A 923 45.44 -55.11 -8.53
N VAL A 924 45.45 -56.02 -7.56
CA VAL A 924 45.63 -57.45 -7.76
C VAL A 924 44.64 -58.21 -6.89
N GLY A 925 44.08 -59.28 -7.43
CA GLY A 925 43.28 -60.27 -6.71
C GLY A 925 43.88 -61.64 -6.89
N LEU A 926 44.21 -62.31 -5.79
CA LEU A 926 44.79 -63.65 -5.77
C LEU A 926 43.84 -64.63 -5.07
N ASP A 927 43.57 -65.75 -5.72
CA ASP A 927 42.85 -66.90 -5.16
C ASP A 927 43.83 -68.03 -4.84
N MET A 928 44.07 -68.29 -3.56
CA MET A 928 45.05 -69.28 -3.10
C MET A 928 44.34 -70.47 -2.43
N ASP A 929 45.05 -71.58 -2.25
CA ASP A 929 44.49 -72.78 -1.63
C ASP A 929 44.12 -72.51 -0.15
N GLY A 930 42.85 -72.22 0.08
CA GLY A 930 42.27 -71.99 1.41
C GLY A 930 42.11 -70.52 1.83
N TRP A 931 42.52 -69.54 1.02
CA TRP A 931 42.36 -68.11 1.32
C TRP A 931 42.51 -67.21 0.09
N THR A 932 42.03 -65.98 0.17
CA THR A 932 42.07 -64.97 -0.90
C THR A 932 42.84 -63.73 -0.48
N LEU A 933 43.42 -63.00 -1.42
CA LEU A 933 44.04 -61.70 -1.18
C LEU A 933 43.58 -60.67 -2.22
N ASP A 934 43.01 -59.57 -1.75
CA ASP A 934 42.76 -58.37 -2.56
C ASP A 934 43.77 -57.28 -2.14
N GLY A 935 44.52 -56.73 -3.10
CA GLY A 935 45.49 -55.65 -2.89
C GLY A 935 45.29 -54.52 -3.88
N ALA A 936 45.35 -53.26 -3.42
CA ALA A 936 45.26 -52.08 -4.27
C ALA A 936 46.16 -50.95 -3.75
N LEU A 937 46.74 -50.19 -4.68
CA LEU A 937 47.55 -48.99 -4.43
C LEU A 937 47.10 -47.87 -5.37
N MET A 938 46.87 -46.67 -4.85
CA MET A 938 46.46 -45.51 -5.62
C MET A 938 47.26 -44.27 -5.23
N VAL A 939 47.52 -43.42 -6.20
CA VAL A 939 48.07 -42.06 -6.01
C VAL A 939 47.10 -41.07 -6.67
N GLY A 940 46.87 -39.93 -6.04
CA GLY A 940 46.00 -38.90 -6.58
C GLY A 940 46.53 -37.49 -6.33
N GLY A 941 46.33 -36.62 -7.31
CA GLY A 941 46.55 -35.17 -7.19
C GLY A 941 45.21 -34.47 -6.93
N ASN A 942 45.20 -33.54 -5.98
CA ASN A 942 44.02 -32.83 -5.52
C ASN A 942 44.22 -31.32 -5.71
N HIS A 943 43.21 -30.63 -6.25
CA HIS A 943 43.10 -29.18 -6.24
C HIS A 943 41.95 -28.77 -5.32
N TYR A 944 42.22 -27.87 -4.37
CA TYR A 944 41.27 -27.42 -3.37
C TYR A 944 40.85 -25.97 -3.64
N SER A 945 39.55 -25.72 -3.50
CA SER A 945 38.97 -24.39 -3.38
C SER A 945 38.18 -24.33 -2.08
N SER A 946 38.54 -23.40 -1.21
CA SER A 946 37.95 -23.24 0.12
C SER A 946 37.39 -21.84 0.30
N GLN A 947 36.27 -21.75 1.00
CA GLN A 947 35.65 -20.49 1.41
C GLN A 947 35.29 -20.58 2.89
N ARG A 948 35.59 -19.53 3.65
CA ARG A 948 35.18 -19.38 5.04
C ARG A 948 34.28 -18.16 5.16
N ALA A 949 33.09 -18.36 5.71
CA ALA A 949 32.10 -17.32 5.95
C ALA A 949 32.21 -16.79 7.39
N ILE A 950 32.28 -15.47 7.50
CA ILE A 950 32.31 -14.74 8.76
C ILE A 950 30.97 -14.02 8.86
N SER A 951 29.94 -14.76 9.26
CA SER A 951 28.54 -14.31 9.25
C SER A 951 28.31 -13.07 10.09
N PHE A 952 29.01 -12.91 11.23
CA PHE A 952 28.83 -11.72 12.08
C PHE A 952 29.33 -10.40 11.44
N LEU A 953 30.12 -10.50 10.35
CA LEU A 953 30.56 -9.35 9.55
C LEU A 953 29.93 -9.33 8.15
N GLY A 954 29.20 -10.37 7.75
CA GLY A 954 28.72 -10.53 6.37
C GLY A 954 29.86 -10.58 5.35
N GLN A 955 31.00 -11.18 5.71
CA GLN A 955 32.20 -11.26 4.86
C GLN A 955 32.60 -12.71 4.61
N THR A 956 33.35 -12.95 3.54
CA THR A 956 33.95 -14.26 3.25
C THR A 956 35.42 -14.11 2.87
N VAL A 957 36.23 -15.11 3.20
CA VAL A 957 37.60 -15.24 2.71
C VAL A 957 37.76 -16.55 1.94
N SER A 958 38.65 -16.58 0.95
CA SER A 958 38.76 -17.71 0.02
C SER A 958 40.21 -18.16 -0.15
N GLY A 959 40.45 -19.47 -0.18
CA GLY A 959 41.78 -20.07 -0.38
C GLY A 959 41.78 -21.07 -1.54
N SER A 960 42.87 -21.11 -2.31
CA SER A 960 43.11 -22.11 -3.35
C SER A 960 44.49 -22.72 -3.17
N TYR A 961 44.57 -24.05 -3.18
CA TYR A 961 45.81 -24.78 -2.90
C TYR A 961 45.78 -26.19 -3.49
N ASN A 962 46.96 -26.80 -3.62
CA ASN A 962 47.10 -28.15 -4.15
C ASN A 962 47.51 -29.13 -3.04
N GLY A 963 47.29 -30.40 -3.31
CA GLY A 963 47.79 -31.48 -2.48
C GLY A 963 47.89 -32.77 -3.26
N TRP A 964 48.50 -33.77 -2.64
CA TRP A 964 48.57 -35.12 -3.18
C TRP A 964 48.26 -36.14 -2.09
N GLN A 965 47.72 -37.28 -2.50
CA GLN A 965 47.42 -38.39 -1.61
C GLN A 965 47.87 -39.72 -2.19
N VAL A 966 48.27 -40.62 -1.29
CA VAL A 966 48.56 -42.02 -1.59
C VAL A 966 47.70 -42.87 -0.67
N GLY A 967 47.05 -43.88 -1.23
CA GLY A 967 46.25 -44.85 -0.48
C GLY A 967 46.66 -46.26 -0.83
N ALA A 968 46.54 -47.17 0.13
CA ALA A 968 46.70 -48.60 -0.09
C ALA A 968 45.64 -49.39 0.68
N ARG A 969 45.20 -50.50 0.11
CA ARG A 969 44.29 -51.46 0.75
C ARG A 969 44.80 -52.86 0.52
N VAL A 970 44.86 -53.66 1.58
CA VAL A 970 45.14 -55.09 1.51
C VAL A 970 44.10 -55.82 2.37
N GLU A 971 43.42 -56.82 1.82
CA GLU A 971 42.39 -57.59 2.51
C GLU A 971 42.56 -59.08 2.21
N ALA A 972 42.81 -59.87 3.25
CA ALA A 972 42.84 -61.32 3.19
C ALA A 972 41.46 -61.89 3.55
N GLY A 973 41.05 -62.95 2.85
CA GLY A 973 39.74 -63.58 3.02
C GLY A 973 39.83 -65.08 3.27
N LEU A 974 39.17 -65.59 4.31
CA LEU A 974 39.04 -67.02 4.59
C LEU A 974 37.66 -67.52 4.12
N PRO A 975 37.58 -68.22 2.97
CA PRO A 975 36.33 -68.67 2.37
C PRO A 975 35.59 -69.71 3.20
N PHE A 976 34.26 -69.70 3.16
CA PHE A 976 33.39 -70.74 3.68
C PHE A 976 32.18 -70.96 2.76
N ALA A 977 31.60 -72.16 2.76
CA ALA A 977 30.31 -72.43 2.09
C ALA A 977 29.30 -73.03 3.05
N LEU A 978 28.06 -72.58 2.92
CA LEU A 978 26.90 -73.15 3.62
C LEU A 978 26.10 -74.07 2.71
N SER A 979 26.07 -73.80 1.40
CA SER A 979 25.49 -74.66 0.35
C SER A 979 26.05 -74.32 -1.03
N GLN A 980 25.60 -75.00 -2.08
CA GLN A 980 25.98 -74.67 -3.46
C GLN A 980 25.58 -73.24 -3.90
N ARG A 981 24.58 -72.63 -3.25
CA ARG A 981 24.11 -71.27 -3.57
C ARG A 981 24.55 -70.21 -2.56
N TRP A 982 25.00 -70.63 -1.37
CA TRP A 982 25.33 -69.73 -0.27
C TRP A 982 26.76 -69.95 0.20
N SER A 983 27.57 -68.89 0.11
CA SER A 983 28.97 -68.92 0.48
C SER A 983 29.43 -67.57 0.97
N GLY A 984 30.63 -67.45 1.52
CA GLY A 984 31.14 -66.20 2.05
C GLY A 984 32.61 -66.28 2.37
N ARG A 985 33.13 -65.22 2.99
CA ARG A 985 34.50 -65.20 3.51
C ARG A 985 34.60 -64.32 4.76
N TRP A 986 35.36 -64.76 5.74
CA TRP A 986 35.82 -63.91 6.83
C TRP A 986 36.96 -63.03 6.31
N LEU A 987 36.99 -61.77 6.69
CA LEU A 987 37.92 -60.77 6.18
C LEU A 987 38.81 -60.22 7.28
N ALA A 988 40.11 -60.12 7.00
CA ALA A 988 41.06 -59.36 7.81
C ALA A 988 41.92 -58.52 6.87
N GLY A 989 42.12 -57.24 7.17
CA GLY A 989 42.77 -56.32 6.24
C GLY A 989 43.29 -55.05 6.89
N LEU A 990 43.86 -54.21 6.05
CA LEU A 990 44.47 -52.93 6.41
C LEU A 990 44.18 -51.91 5.30
N ARG A 991 43.74 -50.72 5.70
CA ARG A 991 43.66 -49.53 4.84
C ARG A 991 44.65 -48.49 5.33
N LEU A 992 45.43 -47.95 4.41
CA LEU A 992 46.46 -46.96 4.66
C LEU A 992 46.21 -45.75 3.77
N SER A 993 46.39 -44.54 4.31
CA SER A 993 46.36 -43.31 3.52
C SER A 993 47.34 -42.28 4.06
N HIS A 994 48.00 -41.58 3.15
CA HIS A 994 48.79 -40.38 3.42
C HIS A 994 48.29 -39.25 2.52
N LEU A 995 47.97 -38.11 3.12
CA LEU A 995 47.54 -36.89 2.44
C LEU A 995 48.48 -35.75 2.82
N SER A 996 49.00 -35.04 1.83
CA SER A 996 49.83 -33.84 2.00
C SER A 996 49.22 -32.68 1.24
N ASN A 997 48.85 -31.62 1.94
CA ASN A 997 48.35 -30.38 1.37
C ASN A 997 49.41 -29.27 1.51
N GLU A 998 49.60 -28.49 0.45
CA GLU A 998 50.49 -27.33 0.45
C GLU A 998 49.95 -26.23 1.38
N GLY A 999 50.85 -25.37 1.89
CA GLY A 999 50.45 -24.16 2.61
C GLY A 999 49.87 -23.13 1.63
N TYR A 1000 48.99 -22.27 2.13
CA TYR A 1000 48.27 -21.30 1.27
C TYR A 1000 47.91 -20.03 2.02
N THR A 1001 47.64 -18.97 1.25
CA THR A 1001 47.17 -17.69 1.77
C THR A 1001 45.73 -17.47 1.33
N GLU A 1002 44.84 -17.23 2.29
CA GLU A 1002 43.48 -16.80 1.99
C GLU A 1002 43.48 -15.39 1.36
N SER A 1003 42.51 -15.13 0.50
CA SER A 1003 42.26 -13.86 -0.17
C SER A 1003 40.94 -13.24 0.32
N GLY A 1004 40.83 -11.91 0.27
CA GLY A 1004 39.69 -11.17 0.79
C GLY A 1004 40.12 -10.07 1.77
N ASN A 1005 39.33 -9.84 2.82
CA ASN A 1005 39.66 -8.88 3.87
C ASN A 1005 40.92 -9.32 4.63
N ALA A 1006 42.00 -8.52 4.58
CA ALA A 1006 43.31 -8.88 5.14
C ALA A 1006 43.30 -9.06 6.67
N ALA A 1007 42.34 -8.46 7.38
CA ALA A 1007 42.16 -8.66 8.81
C ALA A 1007 41.52 -10.02 9.17
N LEU A 1008 40.85 -10.65 8.21
CA LEU A 1008 40.19 -11.95 8.36
C LEU A 1008 40.99 -13.09 7.71
N ALA A 1009 41.65 -12.79 6.59
CA ALA A 1009 42.41 -13.71 5.78
C ALA A 1009 43.66 -14.19 6.52
N GLN A 1010 44.00 -15.47 6.33
CA GLN A 1010 45.10 -16.12 7.01
C GLN A 1010 46.11 -16.75 6.05
N ASN A 1011 47.38 -16.76 6.45
CA ASN A 1011 48.40 -17.64 5.91
C ASN A 1011 48.33 -18.96 6.68
N VAL A 1012 47.90 -20.03 6.02
CA VAL A 1012 47.74 -21.38 6.57
C VAL A 1012 48.95 -22.23 6.17
N GLU A 1013 49.62 -22.84 7.14
CA GLU A 1013 50.78 -23.68 6.87
C GLU A 1013 50.39 -25.02 6.21
N SER A 1014 51.37 -25.66 5.57
CA SER A 1014 51.17 -26.99 4.96
C SER A 1014 50.78 -28.03 6.00
N SER A 1015 49.88 -28.95 5.66
CA SER A 1015 49.39 -29.99 6.57
C SER A 1015 49.57 -31.40 6.00
N ARG A 1016 49.78 -32.37 6.88
CA ARG A 1016 49.99 -33.79 6.53
C ARG A 1016 49.14 -34.68 7.42
N ALA A 1017 48.29 -35.51 6.82
CA ALA A 1017 47.41 -36.42 7.53
C ALA A 1017 47.70 -37.87 7.14
N ASN A 1018 47.79 -38.73 8.16
CA ASN A 1018 47.94 -40.18 7.98
C ASN A 1018 46.66 -40.88 8.44
N SER A 1019 46.35 -42.03 7.85
CA SER A 1019 45.30 -42.94 8.32
C SER A 1019 45.80 -44.36 8.25
N VAL A 1020 45.56 -45.11 9.32
CA VAL A 1020 45.90 -46.54 9.45
C VAL A 1020 44.71 -47.24 10.08
N GLN A 1021 44.00 -48.01 9.26
CA GLN A 1021 42.75 -48.66 9.63
C GLN A 1021 42.86 -50.18 9.45
N PRO A 1022 43.20 -50.95 10.50
CA PRO A 1022 42.90 -52.37 10.54
C PRO A 1022 41.40 -52.61 10.34
N THR A 1023 41.07 -53.65 9.57
CA THR A 1023 39.70 -54.02 9.23
C THR A 1023 39.44 -55.49 9.52
N LEU A 1024 38.34 -55.80 10.19
CA LEU A 1024 37.83 -57.16 10.35
C LEU A 1024 36.42 -57.21 9.79
N GLY A 1025 36.04 -58.26 9.07
CA GLY A 1025 34.72 -58.31 8.46
C GLY A 1025 34.28 -59.67 7.99
N VAL A 1026 33.11 -59.68 7.36
CA VAL A 1026 32.54 -60.86 6.71
C VAL A 1026 31.84 -60.43 5.43
N GLU A 1027 32.00 -61.23 4.39
CA GLU A 1027 31.25 -61.15 3.14
C GLU A 1027 30.39 -62.40 2.99
N PHE A 1028 29.17 -62.22 2.52
CA PHE A 1028 28.20 -63.29 2.35
C PHE A 1028 27.52 -63.15 0.99
N ASN A 1029 27.57 -64.20 0.19
CA ASN A 1029 27.18 -64.25 -1.20
C ASN A 1029 26.06 -65.27 -1.42
N ARG A 1030 25.07 -64.89 -2.24
CA ARG A 1030 24.04 -65.77 -2.77
C ARG A 1030 24.07 -65.74 -4.30
N LEU A 1031 24.19 -66.90 -4.92
CA LEU A 1031 24.08 -67.08 -6.37
C LEU A 1031 22.63 -67.47 -6.76
N SER A 1032 22.13 -66.84 -7.82
CA SER A 1032 20.82 -67.11 -8.44
C SER A 1032 20.95 -68.07 -9.63
N ASP A 1033 19.82 -68.65 -10.05
CA ASP A 1033 19.79 -69.65 -11.15
C ASP A 1033 20.18 -69.07 -12.52
N ASN A 1034 20.06 -67.76 -12.71
CA ASN A 1034 20.48 -67.03 -13.90
C ASN A 1034 21.94 -66.57 -13.85
N GLY A 1035 22.71 -66.94 -12.81
CA GLY A 1035 24.09 -66.52 -12.61
C GLY A 1035 24.26 -65.16 -11.95
N ASP A 1036 23.16 -64.49 -11.55
CA ASP A 1036 23.24 -63.24 -10.80
C ASP A 1036 23.73 -63.47 -9.36
N ARG A 1037 24.34 -62.46 -8.75
CA ARG A 1037 24.93 -62.55 -7.42
C ARG A 1037 24.53 -61.41 -6.50
N LEU A 1038 23.92 -61.76 -5.37
CA LEU A 1038 23.72 -60.85 -4.24
C LEU A 1038 24.86 -61.03 -3.23
N GLN A 1039 25.51 -59.93 -2.86
CA GLN A 1039 26.56 -59.90 -1.84
C GLN A 1039 26.15 -58.96 -0.71
N LEU A 1040 26.28 -59.41 0.53
CA LEU A 1040 26.18 -58.64 1.76
C LEU A 1040 27.55 -58.57 2.41
N ARG A 1041 27.93 -57.43 2.97
CA ARG A 1041 29.22 -57.26 3.65
C ARG A 1041 29.08 -56.44 4.92
N ALA A 1042 29.83 -56.83 5.94
CA ALA A 1042 29.96 -56.09 7.19
C ALA A 1042 31.43 -56.02 7.57
N ARG A 1043 31.92 -54.83 7.91
CA ARG A 1043 33.31 -54.59 8.34
C ARG A 1043 33.32 -53.70 9.57
N TYR A 1044 34.17 -54.02 10.53
CA TYR A 1044 34.61 -53.14 11.60
C TYR A 1044 35.96 -52.54 11.24
N LEU A 1045 36.13 -51.24 11.43
CA LEU A 1045 37.36 -50.51 11.19
C LEU A 1045 37.75 -49.73 12.44
N HIS A 1046 39.05 -49.67 12.73
CA HIS A 1046 39.59 -48.88 13.84
C HIS A 1046 40.71 -47.94 13.35
N GLU A 1047 40.59 -46.63 13.54
CA GLU A 1047 41.61 -45.64 13.17
C GLU A 1047 42.68 -45.49 14.26
N LEU A 1048 43.92 -45.80 13.90
CA LEU A 1048 45.09 -45.70 14.79
C LEU A 1048 45.76 -44.33 14.71
N ALA A 1049 45.73 -43.65 13.56
CA ALA A 1049 46.44 -42.39 13.38
C ALA A 1049 45.74 -41.21 14.08
N GLY A 1050 46.55 -40.23 14.49
CA GLY A 1050 46.08 -38.92 14.95
C GLY A 1050 46.05 -37.91 13.80
N ASN A 1051 45.69 -36.67 14.12
CA ASN A 1051 45.51 -35.61 13.13
C ASN A 1051 46.53 -34.48 13.36
N PRO A 1052 46.98 -33.82 12.29
CA PRO A 1052 47.85 -32.66 12.43
C PRO A 1052 47.05 -31.49 12.99
N ASP A 1053 47.67 -30.73 13.90
CA ASP A 1053 47.16 -29.42 14.26
C ASP A 1053 47.30 -28.45 13.09
N VAL A 1054 46.50 -27.38 13.08
CA VAL A 1054 46.50 -26.38 12.02
C VAL A 1054 47.17 -25.11 12.52
N THR A 1055 48.28 -24.74 11.90
CA THR A 1055 49.02 -23.50 12.19
C THR A 1055 48.66 -22.45 11.14
N ALA A 1056 48.31 -21.25 11.61
CA ALA A 1056 47.99 -20.12 10.75
C ALA A 1056 48.49 -18.79 11.36
N SER A 1057 48.51 -17.74 10.54
CA SER A 1057 48.73 -16.34 10.98
C SER A 1057 47.84 -15.41 10.16
N PHE A 1058 47.46 -14.25 10.70
CA PHE A 1058 46.67 -13.29 9.91
C PHE A 1058 47.53 -12.62 8.84
N VAL A 1059 46.96 -12.39 7.66
CA VAL A 1059 47.64 -11.67 6.56
C VAL A 1059 47.95 -10.23 6.97
N ALA A 1060 47.11 -9.60 7.80
CA ALA A 1060 47.35 -8.28 8.38
C ALA A 1060 48.51 -8.22 9.41
N GLY A 1061 49.15 -9.35 9.75
CA GLY A 1061 50.28 -9.43 10.66
C GLY A 1061 49.96 -10.15 11.99
N GLY A 1062 50.86 -10.03 12.98
CA GLY A 1062 50.74 -10.68 14.29
C GLY A 1062 51.42 -12.06 14.38
N PRO A 1063 51.43 -12.69 15.56
CA PRO A 1063 52.06 -13.99 15.77
C PRO A 1063 51.26 -15.11 15.09
N SER A 1064 51.95 -16.19 14.70
CA SER A 1064 51.28 -17.43 14.32
C SER A 1064 50.59 -18.06 15.52
N PHE A 1065 49.53 -18.82 15.26
CA PHE A 1065 48.78 -19.57 16.24
C PHE A 1065 48.48 -20.96 15.71
N THR A 1066 48.48 -21.94 16.60
CA THR A 1066 48.17 -23.33 16.28
C THR A 1066 46.86 -23.72 16.95
N THR A 1067 45.92 -24.23 16.16
CA THR A 1067 44.63 -24.71 16.65
C THR A 1067 44.59 -26.24 16.53
N ALA A 1068 44.25 -26.91 17.62
CA ALA A 1068 44.19 -28.36 17.63
C ALA A 1068 43.12 -28.88 16.67
N SER A 1069 43.47 -29.83 15.81
CA SER A 1069 42.47 -30.49 14.96
C SER A 1069 41.68 -31.49 15.80
N THR A 1070 40.39 -31.67 15.49
CA THR A 1070 39.55 -32.61 16.23
C THR A 1070 40.03 -34.05 16.03
N ALA A 1071 40.12 -34.81 17.12
CA ALA A 1071 40.54 -36.22 17.09
C ALA A 1071 39.61 -37.07 16.20
N PRO A 1072 40.15 -38.00 15.39
CA PRO A 1072 39.34 -38.76 14.46
C PRO A 1072 38.40 -39.70 15.21
N ASN A 1073 37.25 -40.01 14.61
CA ASN A 1073 36.41 -41.12 15.05
C ASN A 1073 37.16 -42.42 14.84
N ARG A 1074 37.52 -43.07 15.96
CA ARG A 1074 38.35 -44.27 15.91
C ARG A 1074 37.58 -45.48 15.41
N ASP A 1075 36.37 -45.70 15.90
CA ASP A 1075 35.62 -46.91 15.58
C ASP A 1075 34.57 -46.65 14.49
N ALA A 1076 34.52 -47.53 13.49
CA ALA A 1076 33.54 -47.48 12.41
C ALA A 1076 32.96 -48.87 12.10
N VAL A 1077 31.67 -48.91 11.77
CA VAL A 1077 31.01 -50.09 11.22
C VAL A 1077 30.56 -49.77 9.80
N GLN A 1078 31.05 -50.54 8.83
CA GLN A 1078 30.66 -50.44 7.43
C GLN A 1078 29.76 -51.63 7.05
N LEU A 1079 28.57 -51.34 6.55
CA LEU A 1079 27.61 -52.32 6.05
C LEU A 1079 27.39 -52.07 4.55
N GLY A 1080 27.36 -53.13 3.75
CA GLY A 1080 27.17 -52.98 2.31
C GLY A 1080 26.37 -54.10 1.69
N VAL A 1081 25.75 -53.78 0.56
CA VAL A 1081 25.05 -54.71 -0.31
C VAL A 1081 25.43 -54.42 -1.75
N SER A 1082 25.66 -55.47 -2.54
CA SER A 1082 25.81 -55.32 -3.99
C SER A 1082 25.12 -56.43 -4.75
N TYR A 1083 24.54 -56.06 -5.89
CA TYR A 1083 23.90 -56.97 -6.81
C TYR A 1083 24.61 -56.91 -8.16
N ARG A 1084 25.14 -58.05 -8.59
CA ARG A 1084 25.73 -58.23 -9.93
C ARG A 1084 24.73 -59.00 -10.79
N PHE A 1085 24.49 -58.48 -11.98
CA PHE A 1085 23.68 -59.15 -13.00
C PHE A 1085 24.48 -59.32 -14.28
N ASN A 1086 24.31 -60.47 -14.93
CA ASN A 1086 25.03 -60.80 -16.16
C ASN A 1086 24.17 -60.46 -17.38
N GLY A 1087 24.79 -59.83 -18.39
CA GLY A 1087 24.15 -59.41 -19.64
C GLY A 1087 24.53 -60.30 -20.84
N ALA A 1088 24.05 -59.94 -22.04
CA ALA A 1088 24.41 -60.65 -23.26
C ALA A 1088 25.90 -60.40 -23.64
N GLN A 1089 26.50 -61.36 -24.34
CA GLN A 1089 27.82 -61.23 -24.98
C GLN A 1089 28.97 -60.81 -24.03
N GLY A 1090 29.03 -61.37 -22.81
CA GLY A 1090 30.15 -61.14 -21.89
C GLY A 1090 30.12 -59.79 -21.15
N SER A 1091 28.99 -59.07 -21.22
CA SER A 1091 28.77 -57.86 -20.41
C SER A 1091 28.19 -58.19 -19.02
N TYR A 1092 28.48 -57.37 -18.02
CA TYR A 1092 27.87 -57.46 -16.69
C TYR A 1092 27.64 -56.08 -16.08
N GLY A 1093 26.63 -55.97 -15.23
CA GLY A 1093 26.34 -54.80 -14.41
C GLY A 1093 26.51 -55.09 -12.93
N THR A 1094 26.89 -54.09 -12.15
CA THR A 1094 26.90 -54.19 -10.68
C THR A 1094 26.38 -52.91 -10.05
N LEU A 1095 25.40 -53.04 -9.16
CA LEU A 1095 24.93 -51.96 -8.30
C LEU A 1095 25.38 -52.25 -6.87
N GLY A 1096 26.01 -51.29 -6.21
CA GLY A 1096 26.51 -51.42 -4.85
C GLY A 1096 26.14 -50.22 -3.99
N TYR A 1097 25.78 -50.49 -2.74
CA TYR A 1097 25.56 -49.50 -1.71
C TYR A 1097 26.32 -49.87 -0.45
N ASP A 1098 27.03 -48.90 0.14
CA ASP A 1098 27.71 -49.02 1.42
C ASP A 1098 27.28 -47.89 2.36
N ALA A 1099 27.11 -48.20 3.64
CA ALA A 1099 26.94 -47.24 4.71
C ALA A 1099 28.04 -47.45 5.74
N GLU A 1100 28.78 -46.39 6.07
CA GLU A 1100 29.77 -46.37 7.15
C GLU A 1100 29.25 -45.50 8.29
N VAL A 1101 29.11 -46.12 9.46
CA VAL A 1101 28.58 -45.52 10.68
C VAL A 1101 29.74 -45.33 11.66
N ARG A 1102 29.91 -44.10 12.14
CA ARG A 1102 30.84 -43.72 13.20
C ARG A 1102 30.09 -42.91 14.26
N ASP A 1103 30.69 -42.68 15.42
CA ASP A 1103 30.11 -41.76 16.42
C ASP A 1103 29.83 -40.38 15.81
N ARG A 1104 28.56 -39.95 15.82
CA ARG A 1104 28.09 -38.68 15.23
C ARG A 1104 28.42 -38.48 13.73
N SER A 1105 28.68 -39.54 12.98
CA SER A 1105 28.98 -39.46 11.55
C SER A 1105 28.39 -40.65 10.78
N LEU A 1106 27.74 -40.34 9.66
CA LEU A 1106 27.12 -41.34 8.78
C LEU A 1106 27.48 -41.02 7.34
N MET A 1107 28.12 -41.96 6.67
CA MET A 1107 28.56 -41.85 5.28
C MET A 1107 27.88 -42.92 4.43
N HIS A 1108 27.43 -42.53 3.25
CA HIS A 1108 26.77 -43.38 2.27
C HIS A 1108 27.58 -43.37 0.99
N GLN A 1109 27.63 -44.52 0.32
CA GLN A 1109 28.30 -44.67 -0.95
C GLN A 1109 27.43 -45.50 -1.90
N LEU A 1110 27.32 -45.05 -3.14
CA LEU A 1110 26.61 -45.70 -4.23
C LEU A 1110 27.57 -45.91 -5.40
N THR A 1111 27.52 -47.10 -5.97
CA THR A 1111 28.35 -47.47 -7.12
C THR A 1111 27.50 -48.16 -8.17
N ALA A 1112 27.76 -47.83 -9.44
CA ALA A 1112 27.12 -48.46 -10.58
C ALA A 1112 28.18 -48.77 -11.64
N ARG A 1113 28.46 -50.05 -11.87
CA ARG A 1113 29.48 -50.53 -12.80
C ARG A 1113 28.83 -51.20 -14.00
N VAL A 1114 29.43 -50.99 -15.16
CA VAL A 1114 29.27 -51.84 -16.35
C VAL A 1114 30.66 -52.34 -16.77
N GLY A 1115 30.76 -53.62 -17.09
CA GLY A 1115 32.00 -54.22 -17.58
C GLY A 1115 31.76 -55.12 -18.77
N TRP A 1116 32.80 -55.28 -19.60
CA TRP A 1116 32.81 -56.11 -20.80
C TRP A 1116 34.02 -57.01 -20.79
N LEU A 1117 33.78 -58.30 -21.03
CA LEU A 1117 34.78 -59.35 -21.19
C LEU A 1117 35.07 -59.52 -22.70
N PHE A 1118 36.34 -59.55 -23.10
CA PHE A 1118 36.77 -59.78 -24.49
C PHE A 1118 37.98 -60.70 -24.60
#